data_AF-A0A7V5SPV0-F1
#
_entry.id   AF-A0A7V5SPV0-F1
#
_cell.length_a   1.000
_cell.length_b   1.000
_cell.length_c   1.000
_cell.angle_alpha   90.00
_cell.angle_beta   90.00
_cell.angle_gamma   90.00
#
_symmetry.space_group_name_H-M   'P 1'
#
loop_
_entity.id
_entity.type
_entity.pdbx_description
1 polymer ?
#
loop_
_entity_poly.entity_id
_entity_poly.type
_entity_poly.pdbx_seq_one_letter_code
_entity_poly.pdbx_strand_id
1 'polypeptide(L)'
;MNKEKKFYESLKDIFIGEKIQGKSGFINLMKIKSKYFENIILPNLQKDIDNALKPFPEFREELFDKLYTFFNRYFSETGSIYFKYTPIHQNIYEKVYTNDKDVILFWKTYPLYYVKTDRIFKNMDVEIEGKKIIFDVSGLEYKKSNEKREVIYEFSESRDEKTIVLNVQYSEKGKKTKLNELIKEIKRLGIEWINEEIIEKAINIFEKQNEVDYFINKNARKFLNEQLEIWMYQYIFSGDNEWNEIRIKQLQILRDIARKIIDFISQFEDELVKIWNKPKFVLNSNYVITLDRIYKRCNASSKGIDIIEKIINHENFKEQIEEWNRLGIVKEGFNKSDIIEITLEGKRLRKEYQYLPIDTRYFKDIEIEIIEIFDDLDKEIDGWLIKSENYQALNTILPKFKEKVNLIYIDPPYNTGNDEFLYKDKYKHSSWLTLMENRLSLAKEILNDLGYIYINIDWNESHFLKLILDTIFGEENFQREIIWNTGENISGFKSTAPNWIRQHDTIFFYTKTNNGRILNKLWIPINLEEFGWTAKSKIDILGENKSDLYIEKWINENFIREKINIKDVKALGDIWNDIYSFQYSFAANDEGLSFNTQKPQDLIRRIIQSSTNPKDIILDFFLGSGTTCVVAQKLNRKWIGIEMGDHFETLILPRMKKVLAGEQSGISKKINWQGGGFFKYYYLEQYEDTLKRVKYEDSDNFNNFSDLYDNPYNYYIFFKDLKLIESLEIDYKNNKVNIDLSKIYNNIDLPESISNIIGKWIKKIKKNFVEFEDGKCISLKELDYKLIKNLIWW
;
A
#
# COMPACT_ATOMS: atom_id res chain seq x y z
N MET A 1 1.40 -44.52 7.89
CA MET A 1 0.92 -43.91 6.63
C MET A 1 1.89 -44.22 5.51
N ASN A 2 1.39 -44.76 4.38
CA ASN A 2 2.16 -44.98 3.16
C ASN A 2 2.75 -43.65 2.64
N LYS A 3 3.99 -43.64 2.12
CA LYS A 3 4.68 -42.44 1.61
C LYS A 3 3.93 -41.77 0.45
N GLU A 4 3.23 -42.55 -0.36
CA GLU A 4 2.34 -42.04 -1.41
C GLU A 4 1.19 -41.20 -0.82
N LYS A 5 0.54 -41.71 0.24
CA LYS A 5 -0.52 -40.99 0.95
C LYS A 5 0.03 -39.71 1.58
N LYS A 6 1.22 -39.78 2.18
CA LYS A 6 1.92 -38.59 2.70
C LYS A 6 2.22 -37.57 1.60
N PHE A 7 2.71 -37.99 0.44
CA PHE A 7 2.98 -37.09 -0.68
C PHE A 7 1.72 -36.37 -1.15
N TYR A 8 0.62 -37.08 -1.41
CA TYR A 8 -0.60 -36.45 -1.90
C TYR A 8 -1.26 -35.56 -0.86
N GLU A 9 -1.25 -35.94 0.42
CA GLU A 9 -1.73 -35.08 1.49
C GLU A 9 -0.83 -33.86 1.66
N SER A 10 0.48 -34.03 1.63
CA SER A 10 1.39 -32.88 1.69
C SER A 10 1.25 -31.98 0.48
N LEU A 11 1.08 -32.52 -0.72
CA LEU A 11 0.79 -31.74 -1.93
C LEU A 11 -0.54 -31.02 -1.79
N LYS A 12 -1.55 -31.68 -1.21
CA LYS A 12 -2.86 -31.08 -0.90
C LYS A 12 -2.74 -29.97 0.13
N ASP A 13 -2.00 -30.16 1.21
CA ASP A 13 -1.78 -29.16 2.25
C ASP A 13 -0.95 -27.99 1.72
N ILE A 14 0.06 -28.27 0.87
CA ILE A 14 0.85 -27.28 0.15
C ILE A 14 -0.02 -26.44 -0.79
N PHE A 15 -0.97 -27.07 -1.49
CA PHE A 15 -1.84 -26.38 -2.45
C PHE A 15 -3.02 -25.69 -1.78
N ILE A 16 -3.72 -26.33 -0.85
CA ILE A 16 -5.03 -25.93 -0.33
C ILE A 16 -4.91 -25.37 1.09
N GLY A 17 -3.92 -25.81 1.87
CA GLY A 17 -3.90 -25.62 3.31
C GLY A 17 -5.08 -26.31 4.00
N GLU A 18 -5.38 -25.90 5.22
CA GLU A 18 -6.53 -26.39 5.98
C GLU A 18 -7.86 -25.95 5.35
N LYS A 19 -8.94 -26.74 5.54
CA LYS A 19 -10.28 -26.36 5.06
C LYS A 19 -10.79 -25.15 5.83
N ILE A 20 -10.81 -24.01 5.17
CA ILE A 20 -11.28 -22.74 5.76
C ILE A 20 -12.64 -22.34 5.17
N GLN A 21 -13.61 -22.04 6.03
CA GLN A 21 -14.91 -21.48 5.63
C GLN A 21 -14.99 -20.00 6.01
N GLY A 22 -15.41 -19.17 5.06
CA GLY A 22 -15.56 -17.73 5.24
C GLY A 22 -15.86 -16.98 3.93
N LYS A 23 -15.96 -15.65 4.03
CA LYS A 23 -16.34 -14.72 2.95
C LYS A 23 -15.21 -13.76 2.51
N SER A 24 -13.96 -13.97 2.93
CA SER A 24 -12.83 -13.13 2.51
C SER A 24 -12.37 -13.44 1.07
N GLY A 25 -11.57 -12.55 0.48
CA GLY A 25 -11.08 -12.72 -0.90
C GLY A 25 -10.10 -13.86 -0.99
N PHE A 26 -9.15 -13.89 -0.07
CA PHE A 26 -8.25 -15.01 0.11
C PHE A 26 -9.00 -16.36 0.27
N ILE A 27 -10.05 -16.43 1.08
CA ILE A 27 -10.83 -17.67 1.25
C ILE A 27 -11.54 -18.07 -0.06
N ASN A 28 -12.05 -17.11 -0.82
CA ASN A 28 -12.65 -17.39 -2.13
C ASN A 28 -11.63 -18.02 -3.08
N LEU A 29 -10.44 -17.40 -3.18
CA LEU A 29 -9.32 -17.92 -3.95
C LEU A 29 -8.92 -19.33 -3.50
N MET A 30 -8.84 -19.58 -2.19
CA MET A 30 -8.50 -20.90 -1.68
C MET A 30 -9.55 -21.97 -1.99
N LYS A 31 -10.84 -21.61 -1.97
CA LYS A 31 -11.93 -22.51 -2.39
C LYS A 31 -11.85 -22.87 -3.87
N ILE A 32 -11.56 -21.88 -4.71
CA ILE A 32 -11.31 -22.09 -6.16
C ILE A 32 -10.14 -23.05 -6.34
N LYS A 33 -9.00 -22.75 -5.70
CA LYS A 33 -7.78 -23.54 -5.80
C LYS A 33 -8.00 -24.98 -5.32
N SER A 34 -8.74 -25.14 -4.22
CA SER A 34 -9.13 -26.43 -3.67
C SER A 34 -9.90 -27.27 -4.69
N LYS A 35 -10.95 -26.69 -5.30
CA LYS A 35 -11.73 -27.37 -6.34
C LYS A 35 -10.89 -27.71 -7.57
N TYR A 36 -10.07 -26.79 -8.05
CA TYR A 36 -9.19 -27.03 -9.20
C TYR A 36 -8.23 -28.19 -8.96
N PHE A 37 -7.59 -28.18 -7.79
CA PHE A 37 -6.65 -29.23 -7.42
C PHE A 37 -7.36 -30.58 -7.28
N GLU A 38 -8.48 -30.64 -6.56
CA GLU A 38 -9.19 -31.90 -6.30
C GLU A 38 -9.86 -32.48 -7.55
N ASN A 39 -10.45 -31.65 -8.40
CA ASN A 39 -11.25 -32.11 -9.54
C ASN A 39 -10.44 -32.26 -10.84
N ILE A 40 -9.41 -31.44 -11.03
CA ILE A 40 -8.67 -31.38 -12.31
C ILE A 40 -7.24 -31.88 -12.14
N ILE A 41 -6.46 -31.32 -11.21
CA ILE A 41 -5.03 -31.65 -11.11
C ILE A 41 -4.80 -33.05 -10.55
N LEU A 42 -5.39 -33.38 -9.41
CA LEU A 42 -5.11 -34.61 -8.68
C LEU A 42 -5.45 -35.89 -9.50
N PRO A 43 -6.63 -36.02 -10.13
CA PRO A 43 -6.96 -37.23 -10.89
C PRO A 43 -6.02 -37.44 -12.09
N ASN A 44 -5.65 -36.35 -12.77
CA ASN A 44 -4.80 -36.41 -13.94
C ASN A 44 -3.32 -36.65 -13.59
N LEU A 45 -2.83 -36.03 -12.51
CA LEU A 45 -1.48 -36.31 -12.00
C LEU A 45 -1.34 -37.77 -11.57
N GLN A 46 -2.36 -38.33 -10.90
CA GLN A 46 -2.38 -39.76 -10.55
C GLN A 46 -2.29 -40.65 -11.79
N LYS A 47 -3.13 -40.38 -12.81
CA LYS A 47 -3.11 -41.10 -14.09
C LYS A 47 -1.74 -41.02 -14.79
N ASP A 48 -1.12 -39.84 -14.81
CA ASP A 48 0.19 -39.63 -15.42
C ASP A 48 1.31 -40.37 -14.68
N ILE A 49 1.31 -40.30 -13.35
CA ILE A 49 2.27 -41.02 -12.50
C ILE A 49 2.11 -42.53 -12.70
N ASP A 50 0.88 -43.04 -12.68
CA ASP A 50 0.60 -44.47 -12.86
C ASP A 50 1.05 -44.95 -14.25
N ASN A 51 0.81 -44.16 -15.31
CA ASN A 51 1.29 -44.47 -16.65
C ASN A 51 2.82 -44.46 -16.75
N ALA A 52 3.48 -43.46 -16.16
CA ALA A 52 4.93 -43.32 -16.18
C ALA A 52 5.63 -44.44 -15.39
N LEU A 53 5.00 -44.96 -14.34
CA LEU A 53 5.54 -46.02 -13.49
C LEU A 53 5.26 -47.44 -13.98
N LYS A 54 4.40 -47.65 -15.00
CA LYS A 54 4.14 -48.98 -15.60
C LYS A 54 5.43 -49.77 -15.92
N PRO A 55 6.49 -49.17 -16.48
CA PRO A 55 7.74 -49.89 -16.76
C PRO A 55 8.61 -50.13 -15.51
N PHE A 56 8.40 -49.39 -14.42
CA PHE A 56 9.24 -49.40 -13.21
C PHE A 56 8.41 -49.33 -11.92
N PRO A 57 7.59 -50.34 -11.60
CA PRO A 57 6.68 -50.31 -10.46
C PRO A 57 7.41 -50.17 -9.11
N GLU A 58 8.60 -50.73 -8.98
CA GLU A 58 9.44 -50.65 -7.77
C GLU A 58 9.93 -49.23 -7.46
N PHE A 59 9.98 -48.35 -8.47
CA PHE A 59 10.40 -46.95 -8.31
C PHE A 59 9.33 -46.07 -7.64
N ARG A 60 8.09 -46.56 -7.48
CA ARG A 60 6.96 -45.77 -6.97
C ARG A 60 7.24 -45.12 -5.62
N GLU A 61 7.74 -45.90 -4.66
CA GLU A 61 7.99 -45.38 -3.31
C GLU A 61 9.09 -44.31 -3.31
N GLU A 62 10.17 -44.55 -4.05
CA GLU A 62 11.26 -43.60 -4.19
C GLU A 62 10.81 -42.31 -4.88
N LEU A 63 10.04 -42.41 -5.97
CA LEU A 63 9.49 -41.25 -6.68
C LEU A 63 8.75 -40.32 -5.72
N PHE A 64 7.81 -40.85 -4.93
CA PHE A 64 7.03 -40.04 -4.00
C PHE A 64 7.88 -39.44 -2.87
N ASP A 65 8.87 -40.18 -2.36
CA ASP A 65 9.80 -39.69 -1.35
C ASP A 65 10.63 -38.50 -1.86
N LYS A 66 11.15 -38.60 -3.10
CA LYS A 66 11.94 -37.56 -3.76
C LYS A 66 11.11 -36.32 -4.07
N LEU A 67 9.92 -36.50 -4.65
CA LEU A 67 9.01 -35.39 -4.96
C LEU A 67 8.61 -34.66 -3.68
N TYR A 68 8.20 -35.38 -2.63
CA TYR A 68 7.87 -34.79 -1.34
C TYR A 68 9.04 -33.99 -0.76
N THR A 69 10.22 -34.61 -0.72
CA THR A 69 11.43 -33.98 -0.16
C THR A 69 11.86 -32.74 -0.93
N PHE A 70 11.69 -32.72 -2.26
CA PHE A 70 11.97 -31.55 -3.08
C PHE A 70 10.99 -30.41 -2.79
N PHE A 71 9.69 -30.67 -2.93
CA PHE A 71 8.67 -29.62 -2.86
C PHE A 71 8.55 -29.02 -1.46
N ASN A 72 8.54 -29.83 -0.40
CA ASN A 72 8.36 -29.35 0.98
C ASN A 72 9.40 -28.30 1.45
N ARG A 73 10.53 -28.14 0.73
CA ARG A 73 11.55 -27.11 1.00
C ARG A 73 11.14 -25.71 0.56
N TYR A 74 10.24 -25.60 -0.42
CA TYR A 74 9.94 -24.37 -1.13
C TYR A 74 8.53 -23.80 -0.87
N PHE A 75 7.70 -24.45 -0.05
CA PHE A 75 6.34 -23.98 0.26
C PHE A 75 6.17 -23.59 1.72
N SER A 76 5.77 -22.33 1.96
CA SER A 76 5.34 -21.84 3.27
C SER A 76 4.10 -22.58 3.79
N GLU A 77 3.80 -22.43 5.08
CA GLU A 77 2.54 -22.93 5.67
C GLU A 77 1.30 -22.26 5.04
N THR A 78 1.47 -21.08 4.44
CA THR A 78 0.43 -20.32 3.74
C THR A 78 0.37 -20.61 2.24
N GLY A 79 1.21 -21.52 1.73
CA GLY A 79 1.26 -21.90 0.32
C GLY A 79 2.07 -20.95 -0.57
N SER A 80 2.78 -19.96 -0.01
CA SER A 80 3.70 -19.08 -0.75
C SER A 80 4.97 -19.84 -1.17
N ILE A 81 5.51 -19.50 -2.34
CA ILE A 81 6.62 -20.23 -2.98
C ILE A 81 7.94 -19.49 -2.79
N TYR A 82 8.77 -19.94 -1.87
CA TYR A 82 10.11 -19.39 -1.62
C TYR A 82 10.95 -20.34 -0.76
N PHE A 83 12.24 -20.05 -0.57
CA PHE A 83 13.09 -20.84 0.32
C PHE A 83 12.57 -20.82 1.77
N LYS A 84 11.87 -21.87 2.19
CA LYS A 84 11.37 -22.01 3.56
C LYS A 84 12.39 -22.66 4.46
N TYR A 85 12.94 -23.81 4.06
CA TYR A 85 13.79 -24.62 4.92
C TYR A 85 14.78 -25.50 4.15
N THR A 86 16.02 -25.60 4.67
CA THR A 86 17.02 -26.56 4.18
C THR A 86 17.55 -27.42 5.34
N PRO A 87 17.31 -28.75 5.36
CA PRO A 87 17.85 -29.62 6.40
C PRO A 87 19.39 -29.63 6.44
N ILE A 88 19.96 -29.62 7.65
CA ILE A 88 21.43 -29.57 7.89
C ILE A 88 22.19 -30.71 7.17
N HIS A 89 21.60 -31.91 7.12
CA HIS A 89 22.20 -33.12 6.57
C HIS A 89 22.20 -33.19 5.03
N GLN A 90 21.64 -32.19 4.34
CA GLN A 90 21.55 -32.17 2.88
C GLN A 90 22.59 -31.20 2.29
N ASN A 91 23.39 -31.69 1.35
CA ASN A 91 24.42 -30.90 0.67
C ASN A 91 23.83 -30.11 -0.50
N ILE A 92 23.06 -29.09 -0.16
CA ILE A 92 22.58 -28.08 -1.10
C ILE A 92 23.53 -26.86 -1.04
N TYR A 93 23.84 -26.26 -2.20
CA TYR A 93 24.68 -25.05 -2.29
C TYR A 93 24.11 -23.86 -1.49
N GLU A 94 22.78 -23.75 -1.39
CA GLU A 94 22.09 -22.60 -0.78
C GLU A 94 21.31 -22.95 0.49
N LYS A 95 22.00 -23.27 1.59
CA LYS A 95 21.34 -23.71 2.83
C LYS A 95 20.68 -22.55 3.61
N VAL A 96 19.44 -22.76 4.11
CA VAL A 96 18.83 -21.97 5.20
C VAL A 96 18.79 -22.86 6.44
N TYR A 97 19.67 -22.57 7.42
CA TYR A 97 19.97 -23.49 8.53
C TYR A 97 19.03 -23.37 9.74
N THR A 98 18.05 -22.48 9.71
CA THR A 98 17.22 -22.17 10.86
C THR A 98 15.75 -22.07 10.48
N ASN A 99 14.88 -22.72 11.27
CA ASN A 99 13.44 -22.66 11.09
C ASN A 99 12.87 -21.26 11.35
N ASP A 100 13.58 -20.41 12.12
CA ASP A 100 13.01 -19.16 12.63
C ASP A 100 13.96 -17.95 12.69
N LYS A 101 15.29 -18.14 12.52
CA LYS A 101 16.23 -17.00 12.47
C LYS A 101 16.33 -16.49 11.04
N ASP A 102 16.21 -15.17 10.88
CA ASP A 102 16.42 -14.52 9.60
C ASP A 102 17.87 -14.72 9.16
N VAL A 103 18.07 -15.43 8.06
CA VAL A 103 19.36 -15.43 7.35
C VAL A 103 19.19 -14.35 6.29
N ILE A 104 19.81 -13.18 6.51
CA ILE A 104 19.67 -12.01 5.64
C ILE A 104 20.23 -12.35 4.25
N LEU A 105 19.38 -12.95 3.42
CA LEU A 105 19.68 -13.38 2.06
C LEU A 105 18.66 -12.72 1.16
N PHE A 106 18.79 -11.41 0.98
CA PHE A 106 17.89 -10.63 0.12
C PHE A 106 17.66 -11.30 -1.24
N TRP A 107 18.69 -11.87 -1.85
CA TRP A 107 18.57 -12.64 -3.11
C TRP A 107 17.51 -13.74 -3.08
N LYS A 108 17.24 -14.36 -1.93
CA LYS A 108 16.22 -15.41 -1.76
C LYS A 108 14.81 -14.87 -1.69
N THR A 109 14.62 -13.63 -1.22
CA THR A 109 13.31 -12.98 -1.12
C THR A 109 13.09 -11.93 -2.22
N TYR A 110 14.13 -11.54 -2.95
CA TYR A 110 14.11 -10.68 -4.13
C TYR A 110 13.10 -11.09 -5.21
N PRO A 111 12.93 -12.40 -5.55
CA PRO A 111 11.94 -12.81 -6.52
C PRO A 111 10.50 -12.76 -5.97
N LEU A 112 10.25 -12.16 -4.81
CA LEU A 112 8.93 -12.12 -4.19
C LEU A 112 8.32 -10.71 -4.27
N TYR A 113 7.00 -10.66 -4.36
CA TYR A 113 6.21 -9.52 -3.97
C TYR A 113 5.86 -9.62 -2.50
N TYR A 114 6.09 -8.55 -1.76
CA TYR A 114 5.55 -8.41 -0.42
C TYR A 114 4.14 -7.82 -0.47
N VAL A 115 3.15 -8.61 -0.06
CA VAL A 115 1.76 -8.16 0.04
C VAL A 115 1.50 -7.70 1.47
N LYS A 116 1.33 -6.39 1.64
CA LYS A 116 0.98 -5.81 2.93
C LYS A 116 -0.48 -6.13 3.23
N THR A 117 -0.70 -6.97 4.23
CA THR A 117 -2.04 -7.26 4.75
C THR A 117 -2.33 -6.29 5.90
N ASP A 118 -3.40 -5.53 5.78
CA ASP A 118 -3.93 -4.82 6.95
C ASP A 118 -4.58 -5.85 7.89
N ARG A 119 -4.50 -5.64 9.22
CA ARG A 119 -5.12 -6.56 10.20
C ARG A 119 -6.63 -6.35 10.21
N ILE A 120 -7.30 -6.76 9.15
CA ILE A 120 -8.76 -6.69 9.04
C ILE A 120 -9.32 -8.00 9.56
N PHE A 121 -9.61 -8.04 10.86
CA PHE A 121 -10.35 -9.14 11.46
C PHE A 121 -11.70 -9.28 10.75
N LYS A 122 -11.98 -10.48 10.25
CA LYS A 122 -13.25 -10.84 9.61
C LYS A 122 -13.79 -12.09 10.27
N ASN A 123 -15.11 -12.28 10.19
CA ASN A 123 -15.73 -13.51 10.68
C ASN A 123 -15.09 -14.69 9.98
N MET A 124 -14.64 -15.66 10.76
CA MET A 124 -13.84 -16.79 10.26
C MET A 124 -14.26 -18.06 10.97
N ASP A 125 -14.40 -19.14 10.22
CA ASP A 125 -14.64 -20.45 10.79
C ASP A 125 -13.36 -21.28 10.69
N VAL A 126 -12.88 -21.79 11.82
CA VAL A 126 -11.73 -22.69 11.93
C VAL A 126 -12.24 -24.10 12.22
N GLU A 127 -11.90 -25.06 11.36
CA GLU A 127 -12.22 -26.47 11.55
C GLU A 127 -10.96 -27.24 11.96
N ILE A 128 -11.01 -27.95 13.09
CA ILE A 128 -9.92 -28.78 13.61
C ILE A 128 -10.53 -30.15 13.94
N GLU A 129 -10.01 -31.22 13.31
CA GLU A 129 -10.45 -32.60 13.58
C GLU A 129 -11.98 -32.84 13.41
N GLY A 130 -12.61 -32.13 12.45
CA GLY A 130 -14.06 -32.23 12.22
C GLY A 130 -14.92 -31.52 13.27
N LYS A 131 -14.31 -30.65 14.09
CA LYS A 131 -14.95 -29.73 15.06
C LYS A 131 -14.73 -28.30 14.60
N LYS A 132 -15.71 -27.43 14.82
CA LYS A 132 -15.77 -26.09 14.23
C LYS A 132 -15.78 -25.00 15.30
N ILE A 133 -14.94 -23.98 15.13
CA ILE A 133 -14.86 -22.80 15.99
C ILE A 133 -15.07 -21.57 15.08
N ILE A 134 -16.15 -20.83 15.33
CA ILE A 134 -16.52 -19.63 14.58
C ILE A 134 -16.05 -18.41 15.35
N PHE A 135 -15.20 -17.60 14.76
CA PHE A 135 -14.81 -16.29 15.27
C PHE A 135 -15.75 -15.23 14.71
N ASP A 136 -16.59 -14.66 15.57
CA ASP A 136 -17.49 -13.55 15.21
C ASP A 136 -16.86 -12.22 15.64
N VAL A 137 -16.52 -11.40 14.63
CA VAL A 137 -15.95 -10.07 14.81
C VAL A 137 -17.00 -8.96 14.75
N SER A 138 -18.29 -9.30 14.73
CA SER A 138 -19.39 -8.32 14.69
C SER A 138 -19.35 -7.30 15.83
N GLY A 139 -18.75 -7.68 16.96
CA GLY A 139 -18.50 -6.80 18.11
C GLY A 139 -17.28 -5.87 17.99
N LEU A 140 -16.44 -6.03 16.96
CA LEU A 140 -15.41 -5.04 16.60
C LEU A 140 -16.10 -3.86 15.90
N GLU A 141 -16.60 -2.90 16.68
CA GLU A 141 -16.99 -1.61 16.12
C GLU A 141 -15.79 -0.96 15.41
N TYR A 142 -16.02 -0.37 14.22
CA TYR A 142 -15.10 0.61 13.61
C TYR A 142 -15.04 1.86 14.53
N LYS A 143 -14.30 1.79 15.63
CA LYS A 143 -14.17 2.90 16.57
C LYS A 143 -13.08 3.87 16.13
N LYS A 144 -13.42 5.16 16.19
CA LYS A 144 -12.65 6.36 15.84
C LYS A 144 -11.33 6.61 16.62
N SER A 145 -10.77 5.64 17.33
CA SER A 145 -9.68 5.92 18.29
C SER A 145 -8.36 5.27 17.89
N ASN A 146 -7.32 6.12 17.83
CA ASN A 146 -5.94 5.87 17.43
C ASN A 146 -5.14 4.90 18.34
N GLU A 147 -5.74 3.81 18.82
CA GLU A 147 -5.06 2.81 19.64
C GLU A 147 -5.20 1.41 19.02
N LYS A 148 -4.06 0.78 18.73
CA LYS A 148 -4.00 -0.65 18.44
C LYS A 148 -4.24 -1.40 19.75
N ARG A 149 -5.40 -2.04 19.88
CA ARG A 149 -5.77 -2.80 21.09
C ARG A 149 -5.54 -4.29 20.84
N GLU A 150 -4.95 -4.99 21.81
CA GLU A 150 -4.93 -6.46 21.84
C GLU A 150 -6.36 -6.99 21.66
N VAL A 151 -6.53 -8.10 20.96
CA VAL A 151 -7.85 -8.71 20.76
C VAL A 151 -8.11 -9.71 21.88
N ILE A 152 -9.34 -9.74 22.36
CA ILE A 152 -9.81 -10.72 23.34
C ILE A 152 -10.89 -11.62 22.73
N TYR A 153 -10.94 -12.85 23.22
CA TYR A 153 -11.87 -13.89 22.78
C TYR A 153 -12.82 -14.23 23.92
N GLU A 154 -14.13 -14.14 23.64
CA GLU A 154 -15.18 -14.48 24.59
C GLU A 154 -16.11 -15.52 24.00
N PHE A 155 -16.56 -16.48 24.80
CA PHE A 155 -17.53 -17.46 24.33
C PHE A 155 -18.87 -16.75 24.08
N SER A 156 -19.47 -16.99 22.92
CA SER A 156 -20.76 -16.41 22.55
C SER A 156 -21.87 -17.45 22.68
N GLU A 157 -21.78 -18.52 21.88
CA GLU A 157 -22.81 -19.55 21.81
C GLU A 157 -22.24 -20.87 21.31
N SER A 158 -23.00 -21.96 21.51
CA SER A 158 -22.80 -23.21 20.80
C SER A 158 -23.95 -23.40 19.81
N ARG A 159 -23.62 -23.72 18.55
CA ARG A 159 -24.64 -23.98 17.51
C ARG A 159 -25.06 -25.44 17.46
N ASP A 160 -24.14 -26.35 17.80
CA ASP A 160 -24.35 -27.80 17.90
C ASP A 160 -23.21 -28.45 18.70
N GLU A 161 -23.27 -29.77 18.95
CA GLU A 161 -22.25 -30.52 19.71
C GLU A 161 -20.83 -30.46 19.10
N LYS A 162 -20.68 -29.97 17.87
CA LYS A 162 -19.41 -29.87 17.15
C LYS A 162 -19.01 -28.43 16.84
N THR A 163 -19.83 -27.43 17.13
CA THR A 163 -19.65 -26.05 16.67
C THR A 163 -19.82 -25.04 17.79
N ILE A 164 -18.76 -24.28 18.09
CA ILE A 164 -18.80 -23.16 19.04
C ILE A 164 -18.53 -21.83 18.35
N VAL A 165 -19.04 -20.73 18.93
CA VAL A 165 -18.84 -19.36 18.46
C VAL A 165 -18.10 -18.57 19.53
N LEU A 166 -17.00 -17.93 19.14
CA LEU A 166 -16.21 -17.00 19.95
C LEU A 166 -16.40 -15.58 19.40
N ASN A 167 -16.85 -14.67 20.25
CA ASN A 167 -16.84 -13.24 19.94
C ASN A 167 -15.42 -12.70 20.07
N VAL A 168 -15.05 -11.87 19.10
CA VAL A 168 -13.76 -11.23 18.99
C VAL A 168 -13.95 -9.74 19.26
N GLN A 169 -13.24 -9.19 20.24
CA GLN A 169 -13.38 -7.80 20.66
C GLN A 169 -12.03 -7.16 20.95
N TYR A 170 -11.94 -5.83 20.87
CA TYR A 170 -10.75 -5.12 21.34
C TYR A 170 -10.68 -5.12 22.86
N SER A 171 -9.49 -5.34 23.41
CA SER A 171 -9.20 -5.22 24.84
C SER A 171 -9.47 -3.79 25.30
N GLU A 172 -10.37 -3.66 26.28
CA GLU A 172 -10.58 -2.40 26.99
C GLU A 172 -9.94 -2.49 28.38
N LYS A 173 -9.18 -1.45 28.77
CA LYS A 173 -8.56 -1.33 30.11
C LYS A 173 -7.64 -2.50 30.52
N GLY A 174 -6.92 -3.08 29.57
CA GLY A 174 -5.95 -4.16 29.83
C GLY A 174 -6.57 -5.54 30.11
N LYS A 175 -7.85 -5.73 29.75
CA LYS A 175 -8.52 -7.03 29.82
C LYS A 175 -7.83 -8.03 28.88
N LYS A 176 -7.56 -9.25 29.35
CA LYS A 176 -6.95 -10.32 28.56
C LYS A 176 -7.87 -11.53 28.46
N THR A 177 -7.74 -12.29 27.38
CA THR A 177 -8.40 -13.59 27.23
C THR A 177 -7.95 -14.53 28.34
N LYS A 178 -8.89 -15.00 29.15
CA LYS A 178 -8.63 -16.00 30.18
C LYS A 178 -9.05 -17.37 29.68
N LEU A 179 -8.14 -18.05 28.97
CA LEU A 179 -8.37 -19.38 28.37
C LEU A 179 -9.01 -20.38 29.34
N ASN A 180 -8.52 -20.43 30.58
CA ASN A 180 -9.05 -21.33 31.61
C ASN A 180 -10.52 -21.06 31.99
N GLU A 181 -10.96 -19.79 31.98
CA GLU A 181 -12.36 -19.44 32.25
C GLU A 181 -13.23 -19.77 31.02
N LEU A 182 -12.74 -19.44 29.82
CA LEU A 182 -13.38 -19.73 28.54
C LEU A 182 -13.64 -21.24 28.36
N ILE A 183 -12.63 -22.08 28.61
CA ILE A 183 -12.74 -23.56 28.52
C ILE A 183 -13.76 -24.09 29.53
N LYS A 184 -13.74 -23.58 30.77
CA LYS A 184 -14.70 -24.00 31.80
C LYS A 184 -16.13 -23.66 31.42
N GLU A 185 -16.35 -22.48 30.84
CA GLU A 185 -17.65 -22.04 30.37
C GLU A 185 -18.19 -22.94 29.26
N ILE A 186 -17.36 -23.27 28.27
CA ILE A 186 -17.72 -24.16 27.16
C ILE A 186 -18.00 -25.59 27.68
N LYS A 187 -17.16 -26.11 28.59
CA LYS A 187 -17.36 -27.46 29.17
C LYS A 187 -18.63 -27.59 30.00
N ARG A 188 -19.10 -26.52 30.66
CA ARG A 188 -20.37 -26.52 31.40
C ARG A 188 -21.59 -26.76 30.52
N LEU A 189 -21.47 -26.57 29.20
CA LEU A 189 -22.52 -26.81 28.22
C LEU A 189 -22.49 -28.22 27.61
N GLY A 190 -21.67 -29.14 28.15
CA GLY A 190 -21.58 -30.53 27.68
C GLY A 190 -20.61 -30.73 26.50
N ILE A 191 -19.80 -29.72 26.17
CA ILE A 191 -18.84 -29.76 25.06
C ILE A 191 -17.46 -30.16 25.62
N GLU A 192 -17.19 -31.47 25.68
CA GLU A 192 -15.96 -32.00 26.31
C GLU A 192 -14.73 -32.00 25.42
N TRP A 193 -14.91 -31.90 24.10
CA TRP A 193 -13.81 -31.95 23.12
C TRP A 193 -12.93 -30.70 23.14
N ILE A 194 -13.37 -29.60 23.77
CA ILE A 194 -12.60 -28.36 23.84
C ILE A 194 -11.51 -28.48 24.93
N ASN A 195 -10.27 -28.17 24.58
CA ASN A 195 -9.14 -28.09 25.51
C ASN A 195 -8.24 -26.89 25.16
N GLU A 196 -7.23 -26.65 25.99
CA GLU A 196 -6.31 -25.52 25.82
C GLU A 196 -5.61 -25.57 24.47
N GLU A 197 -5.09 -26.73 24.08
CA GLU A 197 -4.40 -26.95 22.81
C GLU A 197 -5.29 -26.62 21.59
N ILE A 198 -6.55 -27.06 21.57
CA ILE A 198 -7.48 -26.82 20.46
C ILE A 198 -7.87 -25.35 20.36
N ILE A 199 -8.17 -24.69 21.49
CA ILE A 199 -8.51 -23.25 21.47
C ILE A 199 -7.29 -22.42 21.08
N GLU A 200 -6.11 -22.69 21.65
CA GLU A 200 -4.88 -21.98 21.29
C GLU A 200 -4.55 -22.20 19.82
N LYS A 201 -4.69 -23.42 19.29
CA LYS A 201 -4.50 -23.71 17.88
C LYS A 201 -5.50 -22.94 17.01
N ALA A 202 -6.76 -22.87 17.41
CA ALA A 202 -7.78 -22.13 16.67
C ALA A 202 -7.56 -20.62 16.69
N ILE A 203 -7.23 -20.04 17.85
CA ILE A 203 -6.87 -18.62 18.00
C ILE A 203 -5.62 -18.32 17.19
N ASN A 204 -4.58 -19.16 17.29
CA ASN A 204 -3.37 -18.99 16.49
C ASN A 204 -3.64 -19.05 14.99
N ILE A 205 -4.53 -19.93 14.52
CA ILE A 205 -4.95 -19.98 13.11
C ILE A 205 -5.67 -18.68 12.73
N PHE A 206 -6.59 -18.21 13.57
CA PHE A 206 -7.32 -16.96 13.35
C PHE A 206 -6.38 -15.73 13.32
N GLU A 207 -5.47 -15.60 14.29
CA GLU A 207 -4.51 -14.50 14.37
C GLU A 207 -3.48 -14.57 13.24
N LYS A 208 -2.88 -15.73 12.98
CA LYS A 208 -1.91 -15.89 11.89
C LYS A 208 -2.52 -15.54 10.54
N GLN A 209 -3.76 -15.93 10.25
CA GLN A 209 -4.39 -15.53 8.98
C GLN A 209 -4.59 -14.03 8.83
N ASN A 210 -4.74 -13.30 9.93
CA ASN A 210 -4.89 -11.85 9.93
C ASN A 210 -3.54 -11.11 10.02
N GLU A 211 -2.41 -11.81 10.21
CA GLU A 211 -1.09 -11.21 10.49
C GLU A 211 0.09 -11.72 9.65
N VAL A 212 -0.04 -12.84 8.92
CA VAL A 212 1.08 -13.47 8.23
C VAL A 212 1.53 -12.63 7.03
N ASP A 213 2.85 -12.40 6.95
CA ASP A 213 3.51 -11.89 5.76
C ASP A 213 3.18 -12.78 4.56
N TYR A 214 2.37 -12.25 3.65
CA TYR A 214 1.99 -12.95 2.43
C TYR A 214 2.95 -12.57 1.29
N PHE A 215 3.56 -13.60 0.68
CA PHE A 215 4.45 -13.43 -0.46
C PHE A 215 3.87 -14.08 -1.70
N ILE A 216 4.08 -13.42 -2.84
CA ILE A 216 3.79 -13.97 -4.17
C ILE A 216 5.10 -14.05 -4.93
N ASN A 217 5.48 -15.22 -5.43
CA ASN A 217 6.67 -15.38 -6.25
C ASN A 217 6.46 -14.77 -7.63
N LYS A 218 7.31 -13.81 -8.01
CA LYS A 218 7.29 -13.09 -9.29
C LYS A 218 7.38 -14.05 -10.49
N ASN A 219 8.03 -15.22 -10.33
CA ASN A 219 8.15 -16.26 -11.36
C ASN A 219 8.44 -17.63 -10.73
N ALA A 220 7.41 -18.27 -10.18
CA ALA A 220 7.52 -19.57 -9.52
C ALA A 220 8.08 -20.66 -10.44
N ARG A 221 7.72 -20.61 -11.73
CA ARG A 221 8.17 -21.60 -12.74
C ARG A 221 9.66 -21.61 -12.88
N LYS A 222 10.25 -20.44 -13.16
CA LYS A 222 11.69 -20.29 -13.33
C LYS A 222 12.40 -20.68 -12.05
N PHE A 223 11.94 -20.16 -10.91
CA PHE A 223 12.50 -20.44 -9.61
C PHE A 223 12.55 -21.95 -9.31
N LEU A 224 11.39 -22.64 -9.34
CA LEU A 224 11.32 -24.06 -9.01
C LEU A 224 12.07 -24.94 -10.00
N ASN A 225 12.08 -24.60 -11.30
CA ASN A 225 12.87 -25.35 -12.28
C ASN A 225 14.38 -25.22 -12.04
N GLU A 226 14.87 -24.01 -11.77
CA GLU A 226 16.28 -23.80 -11.39
C GLU A 226 16.64 -24.63 -10.15
N GLN A 227 15.77 -24.61 -9.14
CA GLN A 227 15.96 -25.42 -7.94
C GLN A 227 15.90 -26.93 -8.20
N LEU A 228 15.04 -27.38 -9.10
CA LEU A 228 14.94 -28.78 -9.51
C LEU A 228 16.23 -29.24 -10.20
N GLU A 229 16.77 -28.44 -11.13
CA GLU A 229 18.01 -28.77 -11.83
C GLU A 229 19.20 -28.85 -10.87
N ILE A 230 19.34 -27.89 -9.94
CA ILE A 230 20.38 -27.91 -8.90
C ILE A 230 20.24 -29.16 -8.03
N TRP A 231 19.02 -29.50 -7.62
CA TRP A 231 18.75 -30.66 -6.80
C TRP A 231 19.04 -31.98 -7.52
N MET A 232 18.62 -32.10 -8.79
CA MET A 232 18.89 -33.26 -9.64
C MET A 232 20.39 -33.44 -9.85
N TYR A 233 21.13 -32.35 -10.11
CA TYR A 233 22.59 -32.38 -10.23
C TYR A 233 23.23 -32.92 -8.94
N GLN A 234 22.87 -32.35 -7.79
CA GLN A 234 23.40 -32.83 -6.50
C GLN A 234 23.07 -34.30 -6.27
N TYR A 235 21.87 -34.74 -6.64
CA TYR A 235 21.46 -36.13 -6.49
C TYR A 235 22.24 -37.09 -7.39
N ILE A 236 22.46 -36.71 -8.64
CA ILE A 236 23.25 -37.49 -9.61
C ILE A 236 24.73 -37.54 -9.20
N PHE A 237 25.28 -36.46 -8.65
CA PHE A 237 26.69 -36.40 -8.29
C PHE A 237 26.99 -36.73 -6.82
N SER A 238 25.96 -37.03 -6.01
CA SER A 238 26.16 -37.47 -4.63
C SER A 238 26.47 -38.98 -4.55
N GLY A 239 27.72 -39.33 -4.26
CA GLY A 239 28.17 -40.70 -3.97
C GLY A 239 28.65 -41.50 -5.19
N ASP A 240 29.10 -42.73 -4.95
CA ASP A 240 29.58 -43.68 -5.97
C ASP A 240 28.41 -44.47 -6.60
N ASN A 241 27.49 -43.77 -7.28
CA ASN A 241 26.33 -44.42 -7.90
C ASN A 241 26.68 -45.03 -9.28
N GLU A 242 26.28 -46.28 -9.52
CA GLU A 242 26.31 -46.89 -10.85
C GLU A 242 25.09 -46.45 -11.68
N TRP A 243 25.34 -45.87 -12.86
CA TRP A 243 24.30 -45.32 -13.74
C TRP A 243 23.93 -46.28 -14.88
N ASN A 244 23.05 -47.23 -14.60
CA ASN A 244 22.50 -48.12 -15.64
C ASN A 244 21.32 -47.46 -16.41
N GLU A 245 20.96 -48.04 -17.56
CA GLU A 245 19.88 -47.50 -18.42
C GLU A 245 18.54 -47.37 -17.68
N ILE A 246 18.22 -48.35 -16.83
CA ILE A 246 17.00 -48.35 -16.01
C ILE A 246 16.99 -47.14 -15.07
N ARG A 247 18.11 -46.88 -14.40
CA ARG A 247 18.25 -45.78 -13.45
C ARG A 247 18.14 -44.42 -14.12
N ILE A 248 18.73 -44.27 -15.31
CA ILE A 248 18.60 -43.05 -16.12
C ILE A 248 17.13 -42.80 -16.49
N LYS A 249 16.39 -43.83 -16.91
CA LYS A 249 14.95 -43.71 -17.23
C LYS A 249 14.11 -43.37 -16.00
N GLN A 250 14.40 -43.93 -14.83
CA GLN A 250 13.75 -43.57 -13.57
C GLN A 250 13.96 -42.10 -13.21
N LEU A 251 15.19 -41.59 -13.37
CA LEU A 251 15.50 -40.16 -13.14
C LEU A 251 14.79 -39.23 -14.12
N GLN A 252 14.68 -39.64 -15.39
CA GLN A 252 13.90 -38.91 -16.39
C GLN A 252 12.42 -38.83 -15.98
N ILE A 253 11.83 -39.94 -15.54
CA ILE A 253 10.46 -39.97 -15.01
C ILE A 253 10.31 -39.02 -13.82
N LEU A 254 11.21 -39.05 -12.85
CA LEU A 254 11.18 -38.14 -11.70
C LEU A 254 11.22 -36.68 -12.14
N ARG A 255 12.15 -36.32 -13.03
CA ARG A 255 12.27 -34.95 -13.55
C ARG A 255 11.01 -34.51 -14.28
N ASP A 256 10.47 -35.36 -15.14
CA ASP A 256 9.33 -35.01 -15.98
C ASP A 256 8.05 -34.88 -15.14
N ILE A 257 7.84 -35.75 -14.15
CA ILE A 257 6.74 -35.60 -13.17
C ILE A 257 6.93 -34.35 -12.31
N ALA A 258 8.14 -34.08 -11.82
CA ALA A 258 8.43 -32.87 -11.04
C ALA A 258 8.15 -31.59 -11.85
N ARG A 259 8.58 -31.54 -13.12
CA ARG A 259 8.31 -30.42 -14.03
C ARG A 259 6.82 -30.20 -14.26
N LYS A 260 6.05 -31.29 -14.46
CA LYS A 260 4.58 -31.20 -14.55
C LYS A 260 3.97 -30.57 -13.30
N ILE A 261 4.39 -31.02 -12.11
CA ILE A 261 3.90 -30.45 -10.84
C ILE A 261 4.29 -28.96 -10.73
N ILE A 262 5.52 -28.59 -11.08
CA ILE A 262 5.99 -27.19 -11.11
C ILE A 262 5.11 -26.34 -12.04
N ASP A 263 4.76 -26.85 -13.21
CA ASP A 263 3.93 -26.13 -14.17
C ASP A 263 2.54 -25.81 -13.59
N PHE A 264 1.91 -26.75 -12.86
CA PHE A 264 0.62 -26.52 -12.20
C PHE A 264 0.70 -25.48 -11.08
N ILE A 265 1.73 -25.61 -10.25
CA ILE A 265 1.99 -24.65 -9.17
C ILE A 265 2.15 -23.24 -9.75
N SER A 266 2.92 -23.15 -10.83
CA SER A 266 3.28 -21.87 -11.42
C SER A 266 2.12 -21.18 -12.11
N GLN A 267 1.23 -21.93 -12.76
CA GLN A 267 0.01 -21.34 -13.35
C GLN A 267 -0.85 -20.61 -12.32
N PHE A 268 -0.97 -21.18 -11.11
CA PHE A 268 -1.68 -20.53 -10.02
C PHE A 268 -0.96 -19.26 -9.56
N GLU A 269 0.36 -19.36 -9.33
CA GLU A 269 1.14 -18.21 -8.88
C GLU A 269 1.14 -17.07 -9.91
N ASP A 270 1.24 -17.40 -11.20
CA ASP A 270 1.16 -16.44 -12.30
C ASP A 270 -0.17 -15.68 -12.27
N GLU A 271 -1.26 -16.34 -11.87
CA GLU A 271 -2.56 -15.67 -11.71
C GLU A 271 -2.57 -14.68 -10.54
N LEU A 272 -1.97 -15.05 -9.40
CA LEU A 272 -1.80 -14.12 -8.28
C LEU A 272 -0.92 -12.92 -8.68
N VAL A 273 0.15 -13.16 -9.44
CA VAL A 273 1.01 -12.11 -9.97
C VAL A 273 0.24 -11.16 -10.89
N LYS A 274 -0.61 -11.68 -11.78
CA LYS A 274 -1.47 -10.85 -12.64
C LYS A 274 -2.45 -10.01 -11.81
N ILE A 275 -3.17 -10.63 -10.87
CA ILE A 275 -4.13 -9.94 -10.00
C ILE A 275 -3.41 -8.88 -9.15
N TRP A 276 -2.21 -9.18 -8.66
CA TRP A 276 -1.41 -8.25 -7.88
C TRP A 276 -1.00 -7.03 -8.70
N ASN A 277 -0.45 -7.26 -9.90
CA ASN A 277 0.10 -6.22 -10.79
C ASN A 277 -0.91 -5.52 -11.69
N LYS A 278 -2.16 -5.98 -11.75
CA LYS A 278 -3.17 -5.28 -12.55
C LYS A 278 -3.35 -3.83 -12.03
N PRO A 279 -3.59 -2.86 -12.92
CA PRO A 279 -4.07 -1.54 -12.53
C PRO A 279 -5.38 -1.64 -11.71
N LYS A 280 -5.55 -0.75 -10.75
CA LYS A 280 -6.72 -0.75 -9.86
C LYS A 280 -7.80 0.22 -10.32
N PHE A 281 -9.06 -0.15 -10.13
CA PHE A 281 -10.15 0.79 -10.27
C PHE A 281 -10.02 1.92 -9.24
N VAL A 282 -10.34 3.14 -9.65
CA VAL A 282 -10.47 4.28 -8.77
C VAL A 282 -11.91 4.30 -8.29
N LEU A 283 -12.09 4.31 -6.98
CA LEU A 283 -13.37 4.22 -6.30
C LEU A 283 -13.55 5.43 -5.39
N ASN A 284 -14.80 5.87 -5.19
CA ASN A 284 -15.15 6.92 -4.22
C ASN A 284 -14.27 8.19 -4.35
N SER A 285 -14.02 8.65 -5.57
CA SER A 285 -13.26 9.87 -5.80
C SER A 285 -14.05 11.09 -5.36
N ASN A 286 -13.42 12.05 -4.69
CA ASN A 286 -14.03 13.34 -4.36
C ASN A 286 -12.97 14.44 -4.46
N TYR A 287 -13.44 15.68 -4.51
CA TYR A 287 -12.62 16.87 -4.60
C TYR A 287 -12.87 17.75 -3.38
N VAL A 288 -11.81 18.34 -2.86
CA VAL A 288 -11.88 19.36 -1.81
C VAL A 288 -11.32 20.66 -2.39
N ILE A 289 -12.18 21.68 -2.50
CA ILE A 289 -11.89 22.92 -3.22
C ILE A 289 -12.25 24.11 -2.34
N THR A 290 -11.33 25.06 -2.15
CA THR A 290 -11.64 26.29 -1.42
C THR A 290 -12.50 27.25 -2.24
N LEU A 291 -13.37 28.00 -1.56
CA LEU A 291 -14.28 28.95 -2.21
C LEU A 291 -13.54 30.00 -3.06
N ASP A 292 -12.33 30.42 -2.68
CA ASP A 292 -11.52 31.37 -3.45
C ASP A 292 -11.11 30.79 -4.82
N ARG A 293 -10.83 29.48 -4.91
CA ARG A 293 -10.49 28.80 -6.16
C ARG A 293 -11.68 28.73 -7.10
N ILE A 294 -12.88 28.50 -6.56
CA ILE A 294 -14.15 28.53 -7.31
C ILE A 294 -14.46 29.98 -7.74
N TYR A 295 -14.31 30.94 -6.83
CA TYR A 295 -14.62 32.35 -7.04
C TYR A 295 -13.68 33.02 -8.05
N LYS A 296 -12.38 32.74 -8.05
CA LYS A 296 -11.39 33.33 -8.99
C LYS A 296 -11.69 33.03 -10.47
N ARG A 297 -12.55 32.04 -10.76
CA ARG A 297 -13.04 31.76 -12.12
C ARG A 297 -14.15 32.73 -12.58
N CYS A 298 -14.50 33.73 -11.77
CA CYS A 298 -15.51 34.74 -12.06
C CYS A 298 -15.03 35.93 -12.90
N ASN A 299 -13.73 36.10 -13.18
CA ASN A 299 -13.22 37.38 -13.71
C ASN A 299 -13.70 37.75 -15.14
N ALA A 300 -14.46 36.89 -15.82
CA ALA A 300 -15.14 37.21 -17.08
C ALA A 300 -16.51 36.53 -17.27
N SER A 301 -16.94 35.66 -16.36
CA SER A 301 -18.21 34.90 -16.47
C SER A 301 -18.76 34.66 -15.06
N SER A 302 -20.03 35.01 -14.81
CA SER A 302 -20.73 34.85 -13.51
C SER A 302 -20.73 33.43 -12.92
N LYS A 303 -20.17 32.45 -13.63
CA LYS A 303 -20.22 31.02 -13.30
C LYS A 303 -19.73 30.65 -11.90
N GLY A 304 -18.64 31.23 -11.41
CA GLY A 304 -18.09 30.84 -10.11
C GLY A 304 -19.00 31.22 -8.94
N ILE A 305 -19.56 32.44 -8.95
CA ILE A 305 -20.51 32.88 -7.92
C ILE A 305 -21.83 32.10 -8.03
N ASP A 306 -22.30 31.83 -9.25
CA ASP A 306 -23.51 31.03 -9.50
C ASP A 306 -23.36 29.60 -8.92
N ILE A 307 -22.19 28.97 -9.10
CA ILE A 307 -21.88 27.65 -8.51
C ILE A 307 -21.80 27.71 -6.98
N ILE A 308 -21.17 28.73 -6.41
CA ILE A 308 -21.13 28.92 -4.95
C ILE A 308 -22.55 29.06 -4.38
N GLU A 309 -23.41 29.85 -5.02
CA GLU A 309 -24.82 29.97 -4.61
C GLU A 309 -25.57 28.65 -4.73
N LYS A 310 -25.30 27.86 -5.78
CA LYS A 310 -25.86 26.51 -5.93
C LYS A 310 -25.44 25.59 -4.79
N ILE A 311 -24.16 25.60 -4.41
CA ILE A 311 -23.62 24.81 -3.30
C ILE A 311 -24.26 25.23 -1.97
N ILE A 312 -24.32 26.53 -1.67
CA ILE A 312 -24.86 27.06 -0.41
C ILE A 312 -26.37 26.80 -0.25
N ASN A 313 -27.09 26.72 -1.35
CA ASN A 313 -28.53 26.44 -1.36
C ASN A 313 -28.85 24.95 -1.52
N HIS A 314 -27.84 24.09 -1.69
CA HIS A 314 -28.03 22.65 -1.79
C HIS A 314 -28.56 22.06 -0.47
N GLU A 315 -29.40 21.02 -0.56
CA GLU A 315 -30.01 20.37 0.61
C GLU A 315 -28.96 19.78 1.57
N ASN A 316 -27.86 19.27 1.01
CA ASN A 316 -26.77 18.66 1.77
C ASN A 316 -25.69 19.66 2.27
N PHE A 317 -25.95 20.97 2.15
CA PHE A 317 -25.00 21.97 2.64
C PHE A 317 -24.88 21.95 4.18
N LYS A 318 -25.93 21.49 4.87
CA LYS A 318 -25.92 21.34 6.34
C LYS A 318 -24.84 20.35 6.80
N GLU A 319 -24.62 19.25 6.09
CA GLU A 319 -23.60 18.25 6.41
C GLU A 319 -22.18 18.82 6.24
N GLN A 320 -21.99 19.70 5.25
CA GLN A 320 -20.73 20.43 5.06
C GLN A 320 -20.45 21.37 6.23
N ILE A 321 -21.46 22.09 6.73
CA ILE A 321 -21.36 22.97 7.91
C ILE A 321 -21.07 22.15 9.17
N GLU A 322 -21.76 21.02 9.37
CA GLU A 322 -21.51 20.11 10.49
C GLU A 322 -20.06 19.60 10.49
N GLU A 323 -19.52 19.26 9.33
CA GLU A 323 -18.10 18.90 9.22
C GLU A 323 -17.20 20.07 9.60
N TRP A 324 -17.44 21.29 9.08
CA TRP A 324 -16.63 22.45 9.42
C TRP A 324 -16.66 22.76 10.92
N ASN A 325 -17.83 22.66 11.56
CA ASN A 325 -17.98 22.81 13.02
C ASN A 325 -17.16 21.75 13.76
N ARG A 326 -17.29 20.47 13.39
CA ARG A 326 -16.54 19.36 14.00
C ARG A 326 -15.03 19.52 13.85
N LEU A 327 -14.58 20.08 12.73
CA LEU A 327 -13.16 20.34 12.47
C LEU A 327 -12.65 21.63 13.11
N GLY A 328 -13.54 22.49 13.63
CA GLY A 328 -13.20 23.81 14.15
C GLY A 328 -12.80 24.82 13.07
N ILE A 329 -13.27 24.62 11.83
CA ILE A 329 -13.00 25.52 10.69
C ILE A 329 -13.87 26.79 10.78
N VAL A 330 -15.11 26.65 11.25
CA VAL A 330 -16.03 27.78 11.50
C VAL A 330 -16.39 27.85 12.98
N LYS A 331 -16.82 29.03 13.44
CA LYS A 331 -17.22 29.28 14.83
C LYS A 331 -18.66 28.81 15.07
N GLU A 332 -18.99 28.55 16.34
CA GLU A 332 -20.38 28.34 16.76
C GLU A 332 -21.26 29.53 16.33
N GLY A 333 -22.40 29.23 15.70
CA GLY A 333 -23.32 30.25 15.18
C GLY A 333 -23.05 30.72 13.74
N PHE A 334 -22.07 30.13 13.03
CA PHE A 334 -21.85 30.39 11.60
C PHE A 334 -23.13 30.19 10.78
N ASN A 335 -23.47 31.17 9.93
CA ASN A 335 -24.58 31.07 9.00
C ASN A 335 -24.08 31.05 7.56
N LYS A 336 -24.75 30.27 6.71
CA LYS A 336 -24.47 30.23 5.28
C LYS A 336 -24.63 31.58 4.58
N SER A 337 -25.46 32.48 5.11
CA SER A 337 -25.59 33.87 4.61
C SER A 337 -24.32 34.71 4.79
N ASP A 338 -23.38 34.28 5.63
CA ASP A 338 -22.17 35.05 5.94
C ASP A 338 -21.11 34.89 4.84
N ILE A 339 -21.22 33.87 3.98
CA ILE A 339 -20.23 33.55 2.95
C ILE A 339 -20.18 34.63 1.87
N ILE A 340 -21.34 35.11 1.42
CA ILE A 340 -21.47 36.10 0.33
C ILE A 340 -21.92 37.44 0.92
N GLU A 341 -21.29 38.53 0.49
CA GLU A 341 -21.76 39.88 0.77
C GLU A 341 -22.22 40.59 -0.52
N ILE A 342 -23.22 41.45 -0.37
CA ILE A 342 -23.76 42.27 -1.46
C ILE A 342 -23.13 43.66 -1.36
N THR A 343 -22.46 44.08 -2.42
CA THR A 343 -21.84 45.40 -2.53
C THR A 343 -22.39 46.19 -3.70
N LEU A 344 -22.01 47.46 -3.81
CA LEU A 344 -22.35 48.32 -4.96
C LEU A 344 -21.86 47.76 -6.30
N GLU A 345 -20.82 46.92 -6.28
CA GLU A 345 -20.23 46.27 -7.46
C GLU A 345 -20.81 44.87 -7.74
N GLY A 346 -21.74 44.39 -6.89
CA GLY A 346 -22.38 43.07 -6.99
C GLY A 346 -22.10 42.15 -5.80
N LYS A 347 -22.45 40.87 -5.97
CA LYS A 347 -22.20 39.81 -4.97
C LYS A 347 -20.71 39.44 -4.99
N ARG A 348 -20.08 39.40 -3.82
CA ARG A 348 -18.68 38.97 -3.66
C ARG A 348 -18.52 38.03 -2.47
N LEU A 349 -17.46 37.23 -2.50
CA LEU A 349 -17.07 36.34 -1.40
C LEU A 349 -16.46 37.16 -0.26
N ARG A 350 -16.91 36.94 0.98
CA ARG A 350 -16.30 37.59 2.14
C ARG A 350 -14.89 37.05 2.37
N LYS A 351 -13.94 37.96 2.61
CA LYS A 351 -12.52 37.63 2.81
C LYS A 351 -12.28 36.64 3.96
N GLU A 352 -13.07 36.70 5.04
CA GLU A 352 -12.96 35.78 6.18
C GLU A 352 -13.26 34.32 5.81
N TYR A 353 -14.16 34.10 4.85
CA TYR A 353 -14.66 32.76 4.48
C TYR A 353 -14.15 32.28 3.13
N GLN A 354 -13.24 33.02 2.49
CA GLN A 354 -12.81 32.68 1.14
C GLN A 354 -12.08 31.34 1.04
N TYR A 355 -11.44 30.90 2.13
CA TYR A 355 -10.71 29.64 2.17
C TYR A 355 -11.51 28.46 2.71
N LEU A 356 -12.84 28.59 2.89
CA LEU A 356 -13.67 27.46 3.32
C LEU A 356 -13.58 26.32 2.29
N PRO A 357 -13.16 25.10 2.70
CA PRO A 357 -13.01 23.97 1.80
C PRO A 357 -14.34 23.25 1.59
N ILE A 358 -14.82 23.19 0.36
CA ILE A 358 -16.00 22.44 -0.06
C ILE A 358 -15.58 21.04 -0.46
N ASP A 359 -16.18 20.01 0.14
CA ASP A 359 -15.97 18.61 -0.20
C ASP A 359 -17.13 18.09 -1.07
N THR A 360 -16.82 17.71 -2.32
CA THR A 360 -17.82 17.25 -3.28
C THR A 360 -18.49 15.94 -2.89
N ARG A 361 -18.02 15.22 -1.85
CA ARG A 361 -18.72 14.04 -1.32
C ARG A 361 -20.18 14.32 -0.92
N TYR A 362 -20.49 15.56 -0.54
CA TYR A 362 -21.84 15.98 -0.16
C TYR A 362 -22.68 16.47 -1.34
N PHE A 363 -22.05 16.70 -2.50
CA PHE A 363 -22.62 17.40 -3.66
C PHE A 363 -22.45 16.58 -4.94
N LYS A 364 -22.62 15.25 -4.85
CA LYS A 364 -22.34 14.31 -5.95
C LYS A 364 -23.16 14.55 -7.21
N ASP A 365 -24.38 15.02 -7.06
CA ASP A 365 -25.29 15.38 -8.14
C ASP A 365 -24.81 16.59 -8.96
N ILE A 366 -24.09 17.54 -8.33
CA ILE A 366 -23.53 18.73 -8.98
C ILE A 366 -21.99 18.71 -9.11
N GLU A 367 -21.32 17.62 -8.71
CA GLU A 367 -19.85 17.52 -8.72
C GLU A 367 -19.24 17.87 -10.09
N ILE A 368 -19.85 17.39 -11.18
CA ILE A 368 -19.40 17.69 -12.54
C ILE A 368 -19.49 19.20 -12.82
N GLU A 369 -20.56 19.86 -12.40
CA GLU A 369 -20.70 21.31 -12.60
C GLU A 369 -19.65 22.11 -11.81
N ILE A 370 -19.30 21.64 -10.61
CA ILE A 370 -18.26 22.24 -9.77
C ILE A 370 -16.89 22.14 -10.44
N ILE A 371 -16.54 20.98 -11.01
CA ILE A 371 -15.22 20.78 -11.63
C ILE A 371 -15.12 21.29 -13.07
N GLU A 372 -16.24 21.42 -13.80
CA GLU A 372 -16.25 21.90 -15.20
C GLU A 372 -15.83 23.38 -15.32
N ILE A 373 -15.82 24.13 -14.22
CA ILE A 373 -15.34 25.51 -14.17
C ILE A 373 -13.82 25.64 -14.38
N PHE A 374 -13.08 24.54 -14.24
CA PHE A 374 -11.63 24.50 -14.44
C PHE A 374 -11.33 24.04 -15.88
N ASP A 375 -10.56 24.84 -16.62
CA ASP A 375 -10.24 24.55 -18.03
C ASP A 375 -9.25 23.38 -18.20
N ASP A 376 -8.38 23.18 -17.22
CA ASP A 376 -7.38 22.11 -17.18
C ASP A 376 -7.34 21.52 -15.76
N LEU A 377 -8.24 20.55 -15.52
CA LEU A 377 -8.57 20.06 -14.19
C LEU A 377 -7.35 19.56 -13.41
N ASP A 378 -6.57 18.62 -13.93
CA ASP A 378 -5.40 18.06 -13.24
C ASP A 378 -4.28 19.10 -13.05
N LYS A 379 -4.17 20.10 -13.93
CA LYS A 379 -3.25 21.22 -13.72
C LYS A 379 -3.68 22.12 -12.56
N GLU A 380 -4.97 22.22 -12.28
CA GLU A 380 -5.50 23.02 -11.16
C GLU A 380 -5.51 22.27 -9.82
N ILE A 381 -5.43 20.95 -9.84
CA ILE A 381 -5.31 20.13 -8.62
C ILE A 381 -3.91 20.32 -8.01
N ASP A 382 -3.87 20.78 -6.77
CA ASP A 382 -2.66 20.90 -5.97
C ASP A 382 -2.23 19.55 -5.36
N GLY A 383 -3.13 18.58 -5.19
CA GLY A 383 -2.69 17.24 -4.80
C GLY A 383 -3.68 16.09 -4.94
N TRP A 384 -3.12 14.88 -4.86
CA TRP A 384 -3.83 13.60 -4.92
C TRP A 384 -3.59 12.80 -3.64
N LEU A 385 -4.65 12.59 -2.86
CA LEU A 385 -4.62 11.82 -1.64
C LEU A 385 -5.27 10.44 -1.86
N ILE A 386 -4.48 9.38 -1.84
CA ILE A 386 -4.87 8.05 -2.33
C ILE A 386 -4.95 7.06 -1.16
N LYS A 387 -6.13 6.49 -0.93
CA LYS A 387 -6.32 5.41 0.04
C LYS A 387 -6.05 4.06 -0.61
N SER A 388 -4.86 3.51 -0.39
CA SER A 388 -4.45 2.22 -0.96
C SER A 388 -3.14 1.69 -0.39
N GLU A 389 -2.95 0.37 -0.50
CA GLU A 389 -1.64 -0.26 -0.39
C GLU A 389 -0.65 0.39 -1.37
N ASN A 390 0.52 0.79 -0.88
CA ASN A 390 1.39 1.71 -1.61
C ASN A 390 2.07 1.08 -2.84
N TYR A 391 2.33 -0.23 -2.89
CA TYR A 391 2.77 -0.86 -4.13
C TYR A 391 1.67 -0.79 -5.20
N GLN A 392 0.43 -1.14 -4.83
CA GLN A 392 -0.70 -1.11 -5.78
C GLN A 392 -1.01 0.30 -6.27
N ALA A 393 -0.89 1.28 -5.39
CA ALA A 393 -1.04 2.68 -5.73
C ALA A 393 0.05 3.16 -6.69
N LEU A 394 1.34 2.93 -6.36
CA LEU A 394 2.47 3.29 -7.23
C LEU A 394 2.32 2.65 -8.61
N ASN A 395 2.01 1.35 -8.67
CA ASN A 395 1.81 0.62 -9.93
C ASN A 395 0.65 1.19 -10.76
N THR A 396 -0.46 1.56 -10.10
CA THR A 396 -1.65 2.11 -10.77
C THR A 396 -1.41 3.51 -11.32
N ILE A 397 -0.74 4.39 -10.55
CA ILE A 397 -0.53 5.79 -10.95
C ILE A 397 0.72 5.97 -11.81
N LEU A 398 1.59 4.96 -11.90
CA LEU A 398 2.86 5.01 -12.63
C LEU A 398 2.68 5.57 -14.05
N PRO A 399 1.74 5.09 -14.90
CA PRO A 399 1.62 5.64 -16.25
C PRO A 399 1.28 7.14 -16.26
N LYS A 400 0.45 7.61 -15.32
CA LYS A 400 -0.01 9.02 -15.23
C LYS A 400 1.09 9.97 -14.75
N PHE A 401 1.97 9.50 -13.87
CA PHE A 401 3.02 10.31 -13.24
C PHE A 401 4.44 9.91 -13.62
N LYS A 402 4.61 9.01 -14.60
CA LYS A 402 5.92 8.58 -15.08
C LYS A 402 6.78 9.79 -15.41
N GLU A 403 7.95 9.87 -14.78
CA GLU A 403 8.93 10.96 -14.95
C GLU A 403 8.39 12.38 -14.66
N LYS A 404 7.29 12.51 -13.90
CA LYS A 404 6.69 13.81 -13.56
C LYS A 404 7.02 14.28 -12.13
N VAL A 405 7.42 13.38 -11.23
CA VAL A 405 7.67 13.73 -9.82
C VAL A 405 9.07 14.31 -9.65
N ASN A 406 9.19 15.44 -8.96
CA ASN A 406 10.48 16.13 -8.74
C ASN A 406 11.18 15.67 -7.46
N LEU A 407 10.41 15.30 -6.44
CA LEU A 407 10.91 14.93 -5.13
C LEU A 407 10.08 13.78 -4.55
N ILE A 408 10.77 12.76 -4.05
CA ILE A 408 10.18 11.74 -3.18
C ILE A 408 10.76 11.92 -1.78
N TYR A 409 9.89 12.02 -0.79
CA TYR A 409 10.26 11.89 0.62
C TYR A 409 9.44 10.75 1.21
N ILE A 410 10.11 9.82 1.87
CA ILE A 410 9.44 8.73 2.58
C ILE A 410 10.06 8.48 3.95
N ASP A 411 9.21 8.02 4.85
CA ASP A 411 9.51 7.61 6.21
C ASP A 411 8.96 6.18 6.43
N PRO A 412 9.62 5.16 5.85
CA PRO A 412 9.16 3.77 5.94
C PRO A 412 9.22 3.26 7.40
N PRO A 413 8.60 2.10 7.71
CA PRO A 413 8.78 1.44 8.99
C PRO A 413 10.27 1.21 9.30
N TYR A 414 10.70 1.53 10.52
CA TYR A 414 12.11 1.42 10.94
C TYR A 414 12.49 0.01 11.37
N ASN A 415 11.51 -0.89 11.49
CA ASN A 415 11.69 -2.26 11.95
C ASN A 415 12.26 -2.34 13.39
N THR A 416 11.79 -1.46 14.28
CA THR A 416 12.27 -1.40 15.66
C THR A 416 11.77 -2.57 16.51
N GLY A 417 10.80 -3.34 16.00
CA GLY A 417 10.10 -4.38 16.75
C GLY A 417 9.04 -3.82 17.72
N ASN A 418 8.72 -2.52 17.64
CA ASN A 418 7.71 -1.89 18.49
C ASN A 418 6.30 -2.15 17.97
N ASP A 419 5.47 -2.78 18.81
CA ASP A 419 4.09 -3.11 18.48
C ASP A 419 3.10 -1.96 18.70
N GLU A 420 3.52 -0.84 19.30
CA GLU A 420 2.70 0.35 19.61
C GLU A 420 2.33 1.20 18.37
N PHE A 421 2.98 0.96 17.22
CA PHE A 421 2.67 1.69 15.99
C PHE A 421 1.39 1.19 15.33
N LEU A 422 0.66 2.10 14.66
CA LEU A 422 -0.54 1.79 13.88
C LEU A 422 -0.24 0.91 12.66
N TYR A 423 1.02 0.83 12.25
CA TYR A 423 1.51 -0.01 11.17
C TYR A 423 2.41 -1.13 11.73
N LYS A 424 2.63 -2.20 10.94
CA LYS A 424 3.58 -3.25 11.30
C LYS A 424 5.00 -2.69 11.28
N ASP A 425 5.74 -2.84 12.38
CA ASP A 425 7.15 -2.40 12.53
C ASP A 425 8.05 -3.54 13.05
N LYS A 426 7.61 -4.77 12.80
CA LYS A 426 8.31 -6.00 13.17
C LYS A 426 8.31 -6.95 11.98
N TYR A 427 9.37 -6.87 11.19
CA TYR A 427 9.63 -7.65 10.00
C TYR A 427 10.92 -8.44 10.18
N LYS A 428 11.05 -9.55 9.46
CA LYS A 428 12.38 -10.07 9.11
C LYS A 428 13.05 -9.04 8.18
N HIS A 429 14.35 -8.81 8.32
CA HIS A 429 15.10 -7.88 7.47
C HIS A 429 14.93 -8.24 5.99
N SER A 430 14.99 -9.53 5.65
CA SER A 430 14.73 -10.02 4.28
C SER A 430 13.34 -9.65 3.75
N SER A 431 12.30 -9.76 4.58
CA SER A 431 10.93 -9.31 4.24
C SER A 431 10.85 -7.80 4.05
N TRP A 432 11.49 -7.03 4.95
CA TRP A 432 11.51 -5.57 4.88
C TRP A 432 12.22 -5.07 3.61
N LEU A 433 13.35 -5.67 3.25
CA LEU A 433 14.08 -5.34 2.04
C LEU A 433 13.27 -5.64 0.78
N THR A 434 12.50 -6.73 0.77
CA THR A 434 11.59 -7.06 -0.33
C THR A 434 10.48 -6.03 -0.45
N LEU A 435 9.87 -5.63 0.68
CA LEU A 435 8.88 -4.56 0.73
C LEU A 435 9.44 -3.26 0.15
N MET A 436 10.65 -2.87 0.53
CA MET A 436 11.28 -1.64 0.05
C MET A 436 11.68 -1.73 -1.41
N GLU A 437 12.33 -2.80 -1.87
CA GLU A 437 12.75 -2.96 -3.27
C GLU A 437 11.57 -2.88 -4.24
N ASN A 438 10.46 -3.56 -3.92
CA ASN A 438 9.29 -3.56 -4.80
C ASN A 438 8.75 -2.14 -5.03
N ARG A 439 8.75 -1.30 -3.98
CA ARG A 439 8.22 0.07 -4.02
C ARG A 439 9.22 1.05 -4.62
N LEU A 440 10.48 0.97 -4.21
CA LEU A 440 11.55 1.84 -4.69
C LEU A 440 11.80 1.69 -6.19
N SER A 441 11.63 0.47 -6.73
CA SER A 441 11.73 0.22 -8.17
C SER A 441 10.67 0.98 -8.97
N LEU A 442 9.40 0.97 -8.52
CA LEU A 442 8.34 1.76 -9.14
C LEU A 442 8.54 3.26 -8.91
N ALA A 443 8.98 3.64 -7.72
CA ALA A 443 9.24 5.02 -7.34
C ALA A 443 10.32 5.67 -8.24
N LYS A 444 11.37 4.92 -8.61
CA LYS A 444 12.41 5.38 -9.55
C LYS A 444 11.84 5.74 -10.92
N GLU A 445 10.89 4.96 -11.44
CA GLU A 445 10.24 5.21 -12.74
C GLU A 445 9.29 6.43 -12.69
N ILE A 446 8.65 6.69 -11.55
CA ILE A 446 7.79 7.87 -11.35
C ILE A 446 8.62 9.15 -11.23
N LEU A 447 9.81 9.06 -10.63
CA LEU A 447 10.72 10.18 -10.43
C LEU A 447 11.22 10.71 -11.79
N ASN A 448 11.30 12.02 -11.93
CA ASN A 448 11.88 12.67 -13.10
C ASN A 448 13.41 12.52 -13.10
N ASP A 449 14.05 12.67 -14.26
CA ASP A 449 15.50 12.43 -14.41
C ASP A 449 16.37 13.35 -13.55
N LEU A 450 15.86 14.55 -13.24
CA LEU A 450 16.48 15.53 -12.36
C LEU A 450 15.91 15.50 -10.94
N GLY A 451 15.35 14.36 -10.55
CA GLY A 451 14.57 14.18 -9.35
C GLY A 451 15.39 13.67 -8.20
N TYR A 452 14.88 13.94 -7.01
CA TYR A 452 15.54 13.64 -5.74
C TYR A 452 14.70 12.67 -4.93
N ILE A 453 15.37 11.79 -4.19
CA ILE A 453 14.72 10.92 -3.20
C ILE A 453 15.43 11.04 -1.85
N TYR A 454 14.63 11.27 -0.82
CA TYR A 454 15.05 11.33 0.58
C TYR A 454 14.33 10.24 1.36
N ILE A 455 15.08 9.43 2.09
CA ILE A 455 14.51 8.33 2.88
C ILE A 455 15.04 8.45 4.31
N ASN A 456 14.12 8.69 5.25
CA ASN A 456 14.43 8.75 6.67
C ASN A 456 14.39 7.34 7.26
N ILE A 457 15.40 6.96 8.01
CA ILE A 457 15.53 5.62 8.61
C ILE A 457 16.38 5.70 9.88
N ASP A 458 16.22 4.72 10.77
CA ASP A 458 17.16 4.54 11.88
C ASP A 458 18.23 3.48 11.60
N TRP A 459 19.05 3.24 12.61
CA TRP A 459 20.18 2.32 12.55
C TRP A 459 19.80 0.86 12.25
N ASN A 460 18.54 0.43 12.50
CA ASN A 460 18.15 -0.98 12.33
C ASN A 460 18.25 -1.42 10.86
N GLU A 461 17.78 -0.58 9.94
CA GLU A 461 17.70 -0.92 8.51
C GLU A 461 18.58 -0.04 7.62
N SER A 462 19.22 1.00 8.16
CA SER A 462 20.02 1.97 7.38
C SER A 462 21.04 1.32 6.43
N HIS A 463 21.84 0.38 6.93
CA HIS A 463 22.88 -0.27 6.12
C HIS A 463 22.29 -1.13 4.99
N PHE A 464 21.20 -1.84 5.25
CA PHE A 464 20.55 -2.68 4.25
C PHE A 464 19.81 -1.85 3.22
N LEU A 465 19.13 -0.78 3.66
CA LEU A 465 18.49 0.19 2.78
C LEU A 465 19.51 0.83 1.83
N LYS A 466 20.70 1.21 2.32
CA LYS A 466 21.77 1.78 1.48
C LYS A 466 22.12 0.87 0.30
N LEU A 467 22.31 -0.43 0.55
CA LEU A 467 22.64 -1.42 -0.48
C LEU A 467 21.52 -1.59 -1.52
N ILE A 468 20.26 -1.56 -1.07
CA ILE A 468 19.10 -1.61 -1.98
C ILE A 468 19.03 -0.34 -2.83
N LEU A 469 19.28 0.83 -2.23
CA LEU A 469 19.30 2.09 -2.96
C LEU A 469 20.43 2.13 -4.00
N ASP A 470 21.63 1.65 -3.67
CA ASP A 470 22.73 1.54 -4.64
C ASP A 470 22.37 0.62 -5.80
N THR A 471 21.68 -0.48 -5.52
CA THR A 471 21.24 -1.42 -6.56
C THR A 471 20.19 -0.81 -7.48
N ILE A 472 19.23 -0.05 -6.92
CA ILE A 472 18.10 0.51 -7.66
C ILE A 472 18.49 1.81 -8.37
N PHE A 473 19.10 2.76 -7.65
CA PHE A 473 19.42 4.08 -8.16
C PHE A 473 20.82 4.17 -8.77
N GLY A 474 21.74 3.26 -8.44
CA GLY A 474 23.15 3.34 -8.83
C GLY A 474 23.96 4.04 -7.74
N GLU A 475 25.11 3.45 -7.37
CA GLU A 475 26.02 4.01 -6.37
C GLU A 475 26.51 5.41 -6.76
N GLU A 476 26.68 5.65 -8.06
CA GLU A 476 27.10 6.94 -8.60
C GLU A 476 26.07 8.07 -8.41
N ASN A 477 24.82 7.71 -8.11
CA ASN A 477 23.72 8.66 -7.88
C ASN A 477 23.48 8.91 -6.38
N PHE A 478 24.23 8.26 -5.49
CA PHE A 478 24.26 8.58 -4.07
C PHE A 478 24.81 9.99 -3.87
N GLN A 479 24.05 10.84 -3.19
CA GLN A 479 24.47 12.21 -2.92
C GLN A 479 25.07 12.31 -1.53
N ARG A 480 24.30 12.08 -0.47
CA ARG A 480 24.76 12.26 0.91
C ARG A 480 24.03 11.36 1.90
N GLU A 481 24.70 11.10 3.01
CA GLU A 481 24.09 10.63 4.25
C GLU A 481 23.91 11.85 5.16
N ILE A 482 22.68 12.21 5.45
CA ILE A 482 22.35 13.36 6.30
C ILE A 482 22.05 12.84 7.71
N ILE A 483 22.79 13.34 8.69
CA ILE A 483 22.62 12.97 10.10
C ILE A 483 21.64 13.94 10.74
N TRP A 484 20.46 13.44 11.09
CA TRP A 484 19.43 14.24 11.74
C TRP A 484 19.41 13.96 13.25
N ASN A 485 19.84 14.96 14.03
CA ASN A 485 19.77 14.89 15.49
C ASN A 485 18.31 14.94 15.95
N THR A 486 17.86 13.90 16.66
CA THR A 486 16.47 13.79 17.08
C THR A 486 16.18 14.52 18.40
N GLY A 487 17.18 15.01 19.15
CA GLY A 487 16.95 15.68 20.43
C GLY A 487 18.04 16.69 20.86
N GLU A 488 17.61 17.79 21.49
CA GLU A 488 18.48 18.91 21.89
C GLU A 488 19.51 18.53 22.97
N ASN A 489 19.09 17.78 23.99
CA ASN A 489 19.92 17.43 25.14
C ASN A 489 19.75 15.96 25.55
N ILE A 490 20.85 15.31 25.92
CA ILE A 490 20.86 14.04 26.62
C ILE A 490 20.74 14.34 28.13
N SER A 491 19.54 14.25 28.70
CA SER A 491 19.29 14.55 30.12
C SER A 491 18.35 13.53 30.79
N GLY A 492 18.40 13.42 32.12
CA GLY A 492 17.51 12.58 32.94
C GLY A 492 17.92 11.10 33.01
N PHE A 493 17.01 10.20 33.36
CA PHE A 493 17.27 8.75 33.51
C PHE A 493 17.88 8.08 32.26
N LYS A 494 17.86 8.73 31.10
CA LYS A 494 18.51 8.24 29.87
C LYS A 494 20.03 8.47 29.90
N SER A 495 20.54 9.50 30.60
CA SER A 495 21.98 9.76 30.76
C SER A 495 22.67 8.76 31.70
N THR A 496 21.90 7.92 32.40
CA THR A 496 22.41 6.87 33.28
C THR A 496 22.53 5.52 32.59
N ALA A 497 22.25 5.43 31.29
CA ALA A 497 22.46 4.21 30.52
C ALA A 497 23.96 3.85 30.53
N PRO A 498 24.34 2.58 30.77
CA PRO A 498 25.74 2.15 30.79
C PRO A 498 26.37 2.04 29.38
N ASN A 499 25.84 2.77 28.39
CA ASN A 499 26.28 2.78 27.00
C ASN A 499 25.96 4.13 26.31
N TRP A 500 26.47 4.34 25.10
CA TRP A 500 26.14 5.51 24.27
C TRP A 500 24.64 5.63 24.02
N ILE A 501 24.12 6.85 24.13
CA ILE A 501 22.69 7.12 24.00
C ILE A 501 22.41 7.52 22.56
N ARG A 502 21.48 6.80 21.92
CA ARG A 502 21.00 7.11 20.56
C ARG A 502 20.42 8.51 20.52
N GLN A 503 20.89 9.33 19.57
CA GLN A 503 20.48 10.73 19.43
C GLN A 503 20.27 11.16 17.98
N HIS A 504 20.38 10.26 16.99
CA HIS A 504 20.18 10.61 15.60
C HIS A 504 19.46 9.50 14.83
N ASP A 505 18.82 9.94 13.75
CA ASP A 505 18.35 9.13 12.64
C ASP A 505 19.16 9.54 11.39
N THR A 506 19.13 8.69 10.36
CA THR A 506 19.82 8.91 9.09
C THR A 506 18.81 9.21 7.99
N ILE A 507 19.11 10.20 7.15
CA ILE A 507 18.36 10.49 5.93
C ILE A 507 19.28 10.24 4.74
N PHE A 508 18.98 9.22 3.93
CA PHE A 508 19.69 8.99 2.68
C PHE A 508 19.17 9.91 1.59
N PHE A 509 20.09 10.55 0.87
CA PHE A 509 19.79 11.42 -0.26
C PHE A 509 20.40 10.88 -1.55
N TYR A 510 19.53 10.62 -2.54
CA TYR A 510 19.89 10.18 -3.89
C TYR A 510 19.27 11.06 -4.96
N THR A 511 19.88 11.07 -6.14
CA THR A 511 19.27 11.55 -7.39
C THR A 511 18.80 10.36 -8.24
N LYS A 512 17.86 10.59 -9.16
CA LYS A 512 17.52 9.55 -10.17
C LYS A 512 18.68 9.29 -11.12
N THR A 513 19.34 10.36 -11.57
CA THR A 513 20.50 10.33 -12.46
C THR A 513 21.55 11.36 -12.00
N ASN A 514 22.77 11.24 -12.49
CA ASN A 514 23.86 12.20 -12.23
C ASN A 514 23.84 13.39 -13.19
N ASN A 515 22.71 13.61 -13.89
CA ASN A 515 22.56 14.73 -14.80
C ASN A 515 22.26 16.00 -13.99
N GLY A 516 23.18 16.96 -14.07
CA GLY A 516 23.24 18.11 -13.16
C GLY A 516 21.92 18.83 -12.94
N ARG A 517 21.55 18.98 -11.66
CA ARG A 517 20.62 20.00 -11.18
C ARG A 517 21.23 20.69 -9.96
N ILE A 518 21.01 22.01 -9.87
CA ILE A 518 21.48 22.82 -8.74
C ILE A 518 20.40 22.76 -7.65
N LEU A 519 20.73 22.11 -6.53
CA LEU A 519 19.97 22.16 -5.29
C LEU A 519 19.89 23.62 -4.80
N ASN A 520 18.72 24.08 -4.34
CA ASN A 520 18.58 25.40 -3.74
C ASN A 520 19.39 25.42 -2.44
N LYS A 521 20.58 26.02 -2.48
CA LYS A 521 21.49 26.02 -1.33
C LYS A 521 20.84 26.75 -0.15
N LEU A 522 20.99 26.13 1.01
CA LEU A 522 20.51 26.66 2.26
C LEU A 522 21.62 27.36 3.02
N TRP A 523 21.27 28.52 3.59
CA TRP A 523 22.15 29.38 4.37
C TRP A 523 21.56 29.57 5.76
N ILE A 524 22.44 29.72 6.75
CA ILE A 524 22.07 30.04 8.13
C ILE A 524 22.91 31.22 8.63
N PRO A 525 22.33 32.14 9.43
CA PRO A 525 23.08 33.24 10.04
C PRO A 525 24.16 32.71 10.99
N ILE A 526 25.30 33.39 11.05
CA ILE A 526 26.40 33.04 11.96
C ILE A 526 26.10 33.49 13.40
N ASN A 527 25.53 34.70 13.56
CA ASN A 527 25.10 35.22 14.86
C ASN A 527 23.57 35.17 14.97
N LEU A 528 23.07 34.44 15.96
CA LEU A 528 21.62 34.20 16.15
C LEU A 528 20.95 35.28 17.00
N GLU A 529 21.71 36.04 17.80
CA GLU A 529 21.18 37.00 18.76
C GLU A 529 20.76 38.33 18.11
N GLU A 530 21.44 38.77 17.05
CA GLU A 530 21.14 40.04 16.36
C GLU A 530 19.77 40.07 15.65
N PHE A 531 19.15 38.92 15.40
CA PHE A 531 17.91 38.86 14.64
C PHE A 531 16.65 38.80 15.51
N GLY A 532 16.73 38.61 16.83
CA GLY A 532 15.54 38.46 17.70
C GLY A 532 14.75 37.17 17.46
N TRP A 533 15.30 36.22 16.70
CA TRP A 533 14.71 34.91 16.42
C TRP A 533 15.38 33.89 17.33
N THR A 534 14.68 33.48 18.39
CA THR A 534 15.17 32.42 19.26
C THR A 534 15.43 31.16 18.42
N ALA A 535 16.49 30.42 18.79
CA ALA A 535 17.10 29.32 18.03
C ALA A 535 16.14 28.21 17.52
N LYS A 536 14.87 28.21 17.96
CA LYS A 536 13.83 27.21 17.70
C LYS A 536 12.88 27.53 16.54
N SER A 537 13.02 28.67 15.85
CA SER A 537 12.00 29.16 14.89
C SER A 537 12.53 29.63 13.53
N LYS A 538 13.66 29.11 13.04
CA LYS A 538 14.30 29.61 11.81
C LYS A 538 13.52 29.23 10.55
N ILE A 539 13.25 30.20 9.67
CA ILE A 539 12.94 29.95 8.25
C ILE A 539 14.25 29.65 7.52
N ASP A 540 14.25 28.71 6.58
CA ASP A 540 15.44 28.37 5.81
C ASP A 540 15.70 29.46 4.76
N ILE A 541 16.94 29.93 4.69
CA ILE A 541 17.37 30.98 3.75
C ILE A 541 17.90 30.30 2.49
N LEU A 542 17.32 30.62 1.35
CA LEU A 542 17.69 30.10 0.04
C LEU A 542 18.65 31.08 -0.65
N GLY A 543 19.65 30.60 -1.39
CA GLY A 543 20.43 31.49 -2.25
C GLY A 543 21.53 30.80 -3.04
N GLU A 544 21.78 31.24 -4.27
CA GLU A 544 22.87 30.69 -5.10
C GLU A 544 24.25 31.01 -4.50
N ASN A 545 24.37 32.19 -3.90
CA ASN A 545 25.56 32.73 -3.25
C ASN A 545 25.17 33.64 -2.06
N LYS A 546 26.17 34.09 -1.28
CA LYS A 546 25.94 34.94 -0.10
C LYS A 546 25.28 36.30 -0.38
N SER A 547 25.32 36.79 -1.61
CA SER A 547 24.76 38.11 -1.99
C SER A 547 23.32 38.06 -2.47
N ASP A 548 22.78 36.86 -2.71
CA ASP A 548 21.45 36.68 -3.28
C ASP A 548 20.62 35.69 -2.46
N LEU A 549 20.23 36.17 -1.28
CA LEU A 549 19.54 35.40 -0.25
C LEU A 549 18.03 35.74 -0.23
N TYR A 550 17.21 34.71 -0.03
CA TYR A 550 15.76 34.80 -0.09
C TYR A 550 15.08 33.89 0.93
N ILE A 551 13.84 34.22 1.25
CA ILE A 551 12.91 33.35 1.99
C ILE A 551 11.61 33.22 1.21
N GLU A 552 10.91 32.10 1.35
CA GLU A 552 9.61 31.91 0.71
C GLU A 552 8.48 32.30 1.66
N LYS A 553 7.57 33.17 1.21
CA LYS A 553 6.41 33.64 1.97
C LYS A 553 5.21 33.90 1.08
N TRP A 554 4.03 33.88 1.71
CA TRP A 554 2.80 34.41 1.14
C TRP A 554 2.67 35.90 1.46
N ILE A 555 2.54 36.75 0.45
CA ILE A 555 2.26 38.18 0.60
C ILE A 555 1.09 38.53 -0.32
N ASN A 556 0.03 39.12 0.25
CA ASN A 556 -1.19 39.47 -0.49
C ASN A 556 -1.68 38.32 -1.39
N GLU A 557 -1.79 37.12 -0.82
CA GLU A 557 -2.25 35.89 -1.51
C GLU A 557 -1.33 35.38 -2.64
N ASN A 558 -0.12 35.93 -2.77
CA ASN A 558 0.88 35.47 -3.72
C ASN A 558 2.06 34.83 -3.00
N PHE A 559 2.46 33.63 -3.46
CA PHE A 559 3.67 32.97 -2.98
C PHE A 559 4.90 33.56 -3.69
N ILE A 560 5.77 34.24 -2.96
CA ILE A 560 6.95 34.92 -3.51
C ILE A 560 8.23 34.58 -2.74
N ARG A 561 9.37 34.79 -3.40
CA ARG A 561 10.70 34.80 -2.78
C ARG A 561 11.02 36.23 -2.34
N GLU A 562 10.94 36.49 -1.04
CA GLU A 562 11.31 37.77 -0.43
C GLU A 562 12.83 37.82 -0.28
N LYS A 563 13.49 38.81 -0.89
CA LYS A 563 14.92 39.01 -0.75
C LYS A 563 15.25 39.49 0.66
N ILE A 564 16.26 38.89 1.28
CA ILE A 564 16.76 39.27 2.60
C ILE A 564 18.20 39.76 2.52
N ASN A 565 18.56 40.72 3.36
CA ASN A 565 19.91 41.26 3.45
C ASN A 565 20.56 40.85 4.78
N ILE A 566 21.39 39.81 4.74
CA ILE A 566 22.12 39.30 5.90
C ILE A 566 23.61 39.30 5.58
N LYS A 567 24.40 40.00 6.40
CA LYS A 567 25.85 40.14 6.19
C LYS A 567 26.61 38.85 6.48
N ASP A 568 26.27 38.18 7.58
CA ASP A 568 27.01 37.03 8.09
C ASP A 568 26.20 35.73 8.02
N VAL A 569 26.39 34.99 6.92
CA VAL A 569 25.81 33.65 6.71
C VAL A 569 26.87 32.59 6.42
N LYS A 570 26.54 31.34 6.78
CA LYS A 570 27.27 30.13 6.38
C LYS A 570 26.32 29.14 5.70
N ALA A 571 26.86 28.31 4.81
CA ALA A 571 26.09 27.25 4.17
C ALA A 571 25.70 26.18 5.21
N LEU A 572 24.51 25.62 5.07
CA LEU A 572 24.05 24.50 5.88
C LEU A 572 24.75 23.19 5.45
N GLY A 573 25.23 22.42 6.43
CA GLY A 573 25.84 21.11 6.21
C GLY A 573 24.83 19.95 6.19
N ASP A 574 25.35 18.74 6.20
CA ASP A 574 24.63 17.46 6.24
C ASP A 574 24.41 16.92 7.68
N ILE A 575 24.86 17.65 8.70
CA ILE A 575 24.52 17.39 10.11
C ILE A 575 23.46 18.40 10.54
N TRP A 576 22.23 17.93 10.75
CA TRP A 576 21.09 18.75 11.13
C TRP A 576 20.81 18.61 12.63
N ASN A 577 21.20 19.64 13.38
CA ASN A 577 21.10 19.69 14.83
C ASN A 577 20.27 20.88 15.34
N ASP A 578 19.39 21.41 14.50
CA ASP A 578 18.55 22.58 14.77
C ASP A 578 17.04 22.32 14.63
N ILE A 579 16.67 21.14 14.13
CA ILE A 579 15.28 20.66 14.01
C ILE A 579 15.25 19.32 14.75
N TYR A 580 14.38 19.14 15.74
CA TYR A 580 14.34 17.94 16.59
C TYR A 580 13.02 17.19 16.46
N SER A 581 12.99 15.90 16.82
CA SER A 581 11.78 15.09 16.76
C SER A 581 10.79 15.42 17.90
N PHE A 582 9.51 15.06 17.71
CA PHE A 582 8.50 15.25 18.76
C PHE A 582 8.69 14.34 19.98
N GLN A 583 9.48 13.26 19.86
CA GLN A 583 9.72 12.31 20.94
C GLN A 583 10.32 12.96 22.20
N TYR A 584 10.93 14.13 22.07
CA TYR A 584 11.62 14.84 23.16
C TYR A 584 11.02 16.21 23.52
N SER A 585 10.02 16.71 22.78
CA SER A 585 9.56 18.11 22.88
C SER A 585 8.04 18.32 22.71
N PHE A 586 7.22 17.29 22.94
CA PHE A 586 5.76 17.32 22.71
C PHE A 586 5.03 18.48 23.42
N ALA A 587 5.48 18.91 24.59
CA ALA A 587 4.78 19.89 25.44
C ALA A 587 4.85 21.35 24.94
N ALA A 588 5.60 21.66 23.88
CA ALA A 588 5.83 23.04 23.40
C ALA A 588 5.48 23.29 21.92
N ASN A 589 4.92 22.31 21.20
CA ASN A 589 4.74 22.40 19.74
C ASN A 589 3.25 22.48 19.34
N ASP A 590 2.88 23.52 18.57
CA ASP A 590 1.52 23.77 18.10
C ASP A 590 1.07 22.89 16.92
N GLU A 591 1.92 21.96 16.48
CA GLU A 591 1.67 21.05 15.35
C GLU A 591 1.57 19.57 15.72
N GLY A 592 1.69 19.18 16.99
CA GLY A 592 1.65 17.77 17.42
C GLY A 592 0.25 17.16 17.29
N LEU A 593 0.15 15.97 16.69
CA LEU A 593 -1.12 15.28 16.39
C LEU A 593 -1.42 14.05 17.26
N SER A 594 -0.69 13.86 18.34
CA SER A 594 -0.70 12.60 19.13
C SER A 594 -0.49 11.35 18.27
N PHE A 595 0.28 11.50 17.18
CA PHE A 595 0.66 10.42 16.27
C PHE A 595 2.16 10.15 16.45
N ASN A 596 2.50 8.97 16.97
CA ASN A 596 3.83 8.66 17.53
C ASN A 596 5.01 8.90 16.57
N THR A 597 4.80 8.73 15.27
CA THR A 597 5.87 8.82 14.25
C THR A 597 5.77 10.07 13.38
N GLN A 598 4.97 11.06 13.80
CA GLN A 598 4.89 12.33 13.10
C GLN A 598 6.29 12.96 12.96
N LYS A 599 6.62 13.40 11.74
CA LYS A 599 7.82 14.19 11.49
C LYS A 599 7.53 15.70 11.63
N PRO A 600 8.48 16.53 12.12
CA PRO A 600 8.29 17.98 12.21
C PRO A 600 8.09 18.63 10.84
N GLN A 601 7.21 19.62 10.72
CA GLN A 601 7.02 20.29 9.42
C GLN A 601 8.29 21.00 8.95
N ASP A 602 9.12 21.52 9.86
CA ASP A 602 10.38 22.19 9.48
C ASP A 602 11.38 21.23 8.81
N LEU A 603 11.44 19.96 9.24
CA LEU A 603 12.31 18.96 8.62
C LEU A 603 11.93 18.76 7.15
N ILE A 604 10.63 18.54 6.91
CA ILE A 604 10.11 18.33 5.55
C ILE A 604 10.23 19.62 4.72
N ARG A 605 10.01 20.78 5.33
CA ARG A 605 10.17 22.09 4.68
C ARG A 605 11.58 22.25 4.15
N ARG A 606 12.60 21.96 4.95
CA ARG A 606 14.01 22.02 4.55
C ARG A 606 14.29 21.16 3.31
N ILE A 607 13.80 19.93 3.30
CA ILE A 607 13.98 18.99 2.18
C ILE A 607 13.26 19.51 0.92
N ILE A 608 12.00 19.94 1.05
CA ILE A 608 11.20 20.43 -0.07
C ILE A 608 11.80 21.70 -0.67
N GLN A 609 12.17 22.69 0.15
CA GLN A 609 12.68 23.97 -0.34
C GLN A 609 14.05 23.83 -1.00
N SER A 610 14.91 22.96 -0.48
CA SER A 610 16.21 22.69 -1.10
C SER A 610 16.07 21.97 -2.44
N SER A 611 15.09 21.07 -2.58
CA SER A 611 15.03 20.14 -3.72
C SER A 611 14.03 20.53 -4.81
N THR A 612 13.15 21.50 -4.57
CA THR A 612 12.03 21.81 -5.48
C THR A 612 11.74 23.31 -5.61
N ASN A 613 11.10 23.66 -6.73
CA ASN A 613 10.51 24.98 -6.95
C ASN A 613 8.98 24.93 -6.76
N PRO A 614 8.30 26.08 -6.62
CA PRO A 614 6.84 26.12 -6.62
C PRO A 614 6.25 25.39 -7.84
N LYS A 615 5.14 24.69 -7.64
CA LYS A 615 4.45 23.82 -8.61
C LYS A 615 5.15 22.53 -9.02
N ASP A 616 6.39 22.27 -8.57
CA ASP A 616 6.99 20.93 -8.65
C ASP A 616 6.13 19.91 -7.87
N ILE A 617 6.19 18.64 -8.27
CA ILE A 617 5.39 17.56 -7.69
C ILE A 617 6.22 16.78 -6.67
N ILE A 618 5.65 16.58 -5.48
CA ILE A 618 6.23 15.81 -4.37
C ILE A 618 5.41 14.54 -4.17
N LEU A 619 6.06 13.41 -3.97
CA LEU A 619 5.42 12.14 -3.66
C LEU A 619 5.86 11.62 -2.29
N ASP A 620 4.89 11.19 -1.50
CA ASP A 620 5.09 10.44 -0.26
C ASP A 620 4.14 9.24 -0.22
N PHE A 621 4.73 8.05 -0.35
CA PHE A 621 3.99 6.78 -0.35
C PHE A 621 4.11 6.01 0.98
N PHE A 622 4.66 6.65 2.01
CA PHE A 622 4.61 6.23 3.41
C PHE A 622 4.09 7.40 4.25
N LEU A 623 2.91 7.89 3.88
CA LEU A 623 2.44 9.23 4.25
C LEU A 623 2.25 9.43 5.76
N GLY A 624 1.89 8.38 6.51
CA GLY A 624 1.74 8.43 7.95
C GLY A 624 0.75 9.53 8.38
N SER A 625 1.23 10.53 9.10
CA SER A 625 0.37 11.65 9.58
C SER A 625 0.02 12.70 8.51
N GLY A 626 0.53 12.60 7.29
CA GLY A 626 0.25 13.56 6.21
C GLY A 626 1.17 14.78 6.16
N THR A 627 2.24 14.82 6.96
CA THR A 627 3.10 16.02 7.11
C THR A 627 3.70 16.49 5.80
N THR A 628 4.12 15.57 4.92
CA THR A 628 4.69 15.92 3.61
C THR A 628 3.68 16.68 2.74
N CYS A 629 2.42 16.23 2.69
CA CYS A 629 1.35 16.90 1.94
C CYS A 629 1.02 18.28 2.52
N VAL A 630 0.99 18.39 3.86
CA VAL A 630 0.76 19.68 4.54
C VAL A 630 1.82 20.70 4.17
N VAL A 631 3.10 20.32 4.24
CA VAL A 631 4.20 21.21 3.93
C VAL A 631 4.25 21.56 2.44
N ALA A 632 4.04 20.56 1.56
CA ALA A 632 3.96 20.78 0.13
C ALA A 632 2.88 21.80 -0.26
N GLN A 633 1.67 21.64 0.28
CA GLN A 633 0.55 22.57 0.07
C GLN A 633 0.92 23.98 0.53
N LYS A 634 1.44 24.11 1.76
CA LYS A 634 1.83 25.39 2.36
C LYS A 634 2.92 26.10 1.55
N LEU A 635 3.83 25.34 0.95
CA LEU A 635 4.91 25.85 0.09
C LEU A 635 4.50 25.96 -1.39
N ASN A 636 3.23 25.83 -1.76
CA ASN A 636 2.77 25.95 -3.16
C ASN A 636 3.42 24.92 -4.11
N ARG A 637 3.66 23.70 -3.64
CA ARG A 637 4.06 22.54 -4.46
C ARG A 637 2.85 21.63 -4.67
N LYS A 638 2.87 20.90 -5.78
CA LYS A 638 1.91 19.82 -6.00
C LYS A 638 2.31 18.60 -5.17
N TRP A 639 1.36 17.78 -4.73
CA TRP A 639 1.69 16.61 -3.92
C TRP A 639 0.86 15.37 -4.23
N ILE A 640 1.44 14.21 -4.01
CA ILE A 640 0.80 12.90 -4.06
C ILE A 640 1.07 12.22 -2.73
N GLY A 641 0.01 11.89 -1.99
CA GLY A 641 0.09 11.23 -0.70
C GLY A 641 -0.62 9.88 -0.76
N ILE A 642 0.04 8.81 -0.33
CA ILE A 642 -0.54 7.46 -0.33
C ILE A 642 -0.52 6.89 1.09
N GLU A 643 -1.69 6.47 1.56
CA GLU A 643 -1.86 5.81 2.87
C GLU A 643 -2.96 4.76 2.79
N MET A 644 -2.76 3.59 3.37
CA MET A 644 -3.79 2.54 3.42
C MET A 644 -4.61 2.58 4.71
N GLY A 645 -4.00 3.01 5.82
CA GLY A 645 -4.57 2.90 7.15
C GLY A 645 -5.77 3.82 7.38
N ASP A 646 -6.57 3.50 8.40
CA ASP A 646 -7.80 4.24 8.72
C ASP A 646 -7.55 5.70 9.12
N HIS A 647 -6.33 6.02 9.57
CA HIS A 647 -5.91 7.40 9.81
C HIS A 647 -5.94 8.28 8.57
N PHE A 648 -6.02 7.71 7.36
CA PHE A 648 -6.39 8.44 6.16
C PHE A 648 -7.66 9.29 6.37
N GLU A 649 -8.73 8.69 6.88
CA GLU A 649 -10.04 9.34 7.03
C GLU A 649 -10.17 10.06 8.37
N THR A 650 -9.59 9.50 9.43
CA THR A 650 -9.75 10.03 10.78
C THR A 650 -8.76 11.16 11.09
N LEU A 651 -7.63 11.23 10.39
CA LEU A 651 -6.56 12.20 10.64
C LEU A 651 -6.16 13.00 9.40
N ILE A 652 -5.70 12.34 8.33
CA ILE A 652 -5.03 13.01 7.19
C ILE A 652 -6.01 13.89 6.41
N LEU A 653 -7.15 13.34 5.98
CA LEU A 653 -8.17 14.08 5.23
C LEU A 653 -8.72 15.29 6.04
N PRO A 654 -9.12 15.12 7.32
CA PRO A 654 -9.41 16.25 8.21
C PRO A 654 -8.30 17.29 8.31
N ARG A 655 -7.04 16.84 8.49
CA ARG A 655 -5.87 17.72 8.59
C ARG A 655 -5.69 18.55 7.31
N MET A 656 -5.77 17.94 6.14
CA MET A 656 -5.64 18.66 4.87
C MET A 656 -6.76 19.69 4.66
N LYS A 657 -8.00 19.39 5.06
CA LYS A 657 -9.11 20.37 5.04
C LYS A 657 -8.81 21.58 5.94
N LYS A 658 -8.31 21.37 7.16
CA LYS A 658 -7.90 22.47 8.05
C LYS A 658 -6.75 23.30 7.47
N VAL A 659 -5.79 22.65 6.82
CA VAL A 659 -4.68 23.34 6.14
C VAL A 659 -5.22 24.23 5.02
N LEU A 660 -6.12 23.73 4.17
CA LEU A 660 -6.79 24.56 3.17
C LEU A 660 -7.57 25.72 3.78
N ALA A 661 -8.22 25.51 4.94
CA ALA A 661 -8.94 26.55 5.68
C ALA A 661 -8.02 27.58 6.37
N GLY A 662 -6.69 27.48 6.23
CA GLY A 662 -5.75 28.46 6.77
C GLY A 662 -5.28 28.18 8.21
N GLU A 663 -5.28 26.91 8.65
CA GLU A 663 -4.76 26.52 9.97
C GLU A 663 -3.35 27.10 10.24
N GLN A 664 -3.16 27.67 11.43
CA GLN A 664 -1.94 28.39 11.83
C GLN A 664 -0.91 27.54 12.59
N SER A 665 -0.90 26.22 12.40
CA SER A 665 0.02 25.26 13.03
C SER A 665 1.37 25.14 12.29
N GLY A 666 2.44 24.80 13.01
CA GLY A 666 3.74 24.44 12.43
C GLY A 666 4.35 25.59 11.61
N ILE A 667 4.64 25.35 10.33
CA ILE A 667 5.30 26.37 9.48
C ILE A 667 4.38 27.52 9.03
N SER A 668 3.07 27.46 9.30
CA SER A 668 2.10 28.43 8.76
C SER A 668 2.46 29.87 9.07
N LYS A 669 2.73 30.19 10.35
CA LYS A 669 3.11 31.54 10.78
C LYS A 669 4.44 31.99 10.16
N LYS A 670 5.39 31.07 9.98
CA LYS A 670 6.73 31.36 9.44
C LYS A 670 6.68 31.81 7.98
N ILE A 671 5.79 31.20 7.18
CA ILE A 671 5.64 31.50 5.75
C ILE A 671 4.43 32.41 5.45
N ASN A 672 3.75 32.91 6.48
CA ASN A 672 2.52 33.69 6.38
C ASN A 672 1.37 32.98 5.63
N TRP A 673 1.22 31.67 5.82
CA TRP A 673 0.16 30.86 5.19
C TRP A 673 -1.24 31.40 5.55
N GLN A 674 -2.08 31.64 4.54
CA GLN A 674 -3.44 32.18 4.73
C GLN A 674 -4.55 31.16 4.47
N GLY A 675 -4.24 30.03 3.80
CA GLY A 675 -5.24 29.08 3.30
C GLY A 675 -5.31 29.09 1.77
N GLY A 676 -6.22 28.27 1.24
CA GLY A 676 -6.46 28.09 -0.19
C GLY A 676 -5.88 26.80 -0.75
N GLY A 677 -6.61 26.21 -1.68
CA GLY A 677 -6.13 25.09 -2.47
C GLY A 677 -7.22 24.19 -3.02
N PHE A 678 -6.77 23.16 -3.72
CA PHE A 678 -7.63 22.24 -4.43
C PHE A 678 -6.96 20.86 -4.44
N PHE A 679 -7.53 19.85 -3.79
CA PHE A 679 -7.02 18.47 -3.90
C PHE A 679 -8.13 17.47 -4.23
N LYS A 680 -7.73 16.36 -4.83
CA LYS A 680 -8.58 15.19 -5.06
C LYS A 680 -8.20 14.10 -4.07
N TYR A 681 -9.18 13.39 -3.53
CA TYR A 681 -8.93 12.16 -2.78
C TYR A 681 -9.78 11.02 -3.31
N TYR A 682 -9.24 9.80 -3.29
CA TYR A 682 -9.93 8.62 -3.79
C TYR A 682 -9.38 7.34 -3.18
N TYR A 683 -10.11 6.26 -3.39
CA TYR A 683 -9.77 4.92 -2.94
C TYR A 683 -9.36 4.13 -4.16
N LEU A 684 -8.39 3.22 -4.03
CA LEU A 684 -8.18 2.21 -5.06
C LEU A 684 -8.86 0.92 -4.65
N GLU A 685 -9.32 0.16 -5.63
CA GLU A 685 -9.61 -1.25 -5.46
C GLU A 685 -8.41 -1.97 -4.83
N GLN A 686 -8.64 -2.71 -3.75
CA GLN A 686 -7.58 -3.48 -3.09
C GLN A 686 -7.48 -4.90 -3.66
N TYR A 687 -6.31 -5.53 -3.48
CA TYR A 687 -6.09 -6.94 -3.81
C TYR A 687 -7.21 -7.86 -3.30
N GLU A 688 -7.59 -7.69 -2.04
CA GLU A 688 -8.65 -8.47 -1.40
C GLU A 688 -10.02 -8.28 -2.05
N ASP A 689 -10.33 -7.08 -2.55
CA ASP A 689 -11.61 -6.81 -3.21
C ASP A 689 -11.68 -7.50 -4.57
N THR A 690 -10.55 -7.54 -5.29
CA THR A 690 -10.43 -8.30 -6.52
C THR A 690 -10.64 -9.79 -6.22
N LEU A 691 -9.89 -10.37 -5.27
CA LEU A 691 -9.98 -11.79 -4.91
C LEU A 691 -11.38 -12.24 -4.48
N LYS A 692 -12.14 -11.40 -3.75
CA LYS A 692 -13.54 -11.70 -3.37
C LYS A 692 -14.48 -11.86 -4.56
N ARG A 693 -14.17 -11.18 -5.67
CA ARG A 693 -15.03 -11.10 -6.85
C ARG A 693 -14.50 -11.93 -8.02
N VAL A 694 -13.36 -12.58 -7.87
CA VAL A 694 -12.87 -13.57 -8.82
C VAL A 694 -13.87 -14.73 -8.83
N LYS A 695 -14.35 -15.11 -10.02
CA LYS A 695 -15.19 -16.28 -10.23
C LYS A 695 -14.58 -17.04 -11.39
N TYR A 696 -14.37 -18.33 -11.17
CA TYR A 696 -13.92 -19.24 -12.21
C TYR A 696 -14.98 -20.31 -12.39
N GLU A 697 -15.33 -20.60 -13.64
CA GLU A 697 -16.12 -21.77 -13.99
C GLU A 697 -15.20 -22.88 -14.48
N ASP A 698 -15.59 -24.13 -14.17
CA ASP A 698 -14.99 -25.32 -14.78
C ASP A 698 -15.08 -25.14 -16.30
N SER A 699 -13.94 -24.99 -16.96
CA SER A 699 -13.97 -24.91 -18.41
C SER A 699 -14.31 -26.30 -18.96
N ASP A 700 -15.42 -26.42 -19.69
CA ASP A 700 -15.90 -27.67 -20.31
C ASP A 700 -14.89 -28.41 -21.21
N ASN A 701 -13.71 -27.82 -21.45
CA ASN A 701 -12.71 -28.30 -22.41
C ASN A 701 -11.54 -29.10 -21.80
N PHE A 702 -11.45 -29.31 -20.47
CA PHE A 702 -10.37 -30.12 -19.89
C PHE A 702 -10.79 -31.58 -19.67
N ASN A 703 -11.19 -32.27 -20.73
CA ASN A 703 -11.49 -33.71 -20.67
C ASN A 703 -10.22 -34.58 -20.70
N ASN A 704 -9.08 -34.05 -21.12
CA ASN A 704 -7.82 -34.79 -21.16
C ASN A 704 -6.62 -33.86 -20.95
N PHE A 705 -5.67 -34.34 -20.16
CA PHE A 705 -4.52 -33.55 -19.71
C PHE A 705 -3.44 -33.35 -20.79
N SER A 706 -3.46 -34.18 -21.84
CA SER A 706 -2.65 -34.00 -23.06
C SER A 706 -2.97 -32.69 -23.78
N ASP A 707 -4.24 -32.28 -23.76
CA ASP A 707 -4.73 -31.16 -24.57
C ASP A 707 -4.25 -29.80 -24.01
N LEU A 708 -3.81 -29.76 -22.75
CA LEU A 708 -3.12 -28.63 -22.13
C LEU A 708 -1.75 -28.36 -22.78
N TYR A 709 -1.08 -29.39 -23.28
CA TYR A 709 0.27 -29.33 -23.85
C TYR A 709 0.28 -29.29 -25.39
N ASP A 710 -0.77 -29.79 -26.03
CA ASP A 710 -0.88 -29.80 -27.50
C ASP A 710 -1.30 -28.44 -28.07
N ASN A 711 -1.80 -27.52 -27.24
CA ASN A 711 -2.19 -26.18 -27.66
C ASN A 711 -1.66 -25.10 -26.70
N PRO A 712 -0.77 -24.19 -27.14
CA PRO A 712 -0.29 -23.09 -26.30
C PRO A 712 -1.42 -22.21 -25.74
N TYR A 713 -2.60 -22.17 -26.37
CA TYR A 713 -3.76 -21.45 -25.85
C TYR A 713 -4.35 -22.07 -24.58
N ASN A 714 -4.25 -23.39 -24.38
CA ASN A 714 -4.75 -24.08 -23.20
C ASN A 714 -3.82 -23.93 -21.98
N TYR A 715 -2.54 -23.67 -22.24
CA TYR A 715 -1.52 -23.46 -21.21
C TYR A 715 -1.73 -22.19 -20.38
N TYR A 716 -2.49 -21.22 -20.92
CA TYR A 716 -2.74 -19.90 -20.32
C TYR A 716 -4.07 -19.78 -19.57
N ILE A 717 -4.91 -20.83 -19.58
CA ILE A 717 -6.25 -20.78 -19.00
C ILE A 717 -6.23 -21.55 -17.68
N PHE A 718 -6.01 -20.83 -16.57
CA PHE A 718 -6.23 -21.38 -15.23
C PHE A 718 -7.71 -21.80 -15.07
N PHE A 719 -8.63 -20.98 -15.62
CA PHE A 719 -10.07 -21.27 -15.86
C PHE A 719 -10.66 -20.23 -16.85
N LYS A 720 -11.90 -20.41 -17.32
CA LYS A 720 -12.63 -19.35 -18.04
C LYS A 720 -12.96 -18.21 -17.05
N ASP A 721 -12.38 -17.03 -17.26
CA ASP A 721 -12.81 -15.79 -16.60
C ASP A 721 -14.09 -15.27 -17.27
N LEU A 722 -15.22 -15.42 -16.57
CA LEU A 722 -16.52 -14.93 -17.04
C LEU A 722 -16.72 -13.43 -16.83
N LYS A 723 -15.84 -12.72 -16.14
CA LYS A 723 -16.14 -11.39 -15.62
C LYS A 723 -16.20 -10.31 -16.67
N LEU A 724 -15.30 -10.38 -17.65
CA LEU A 724 -15.45 -9.53 -18.83
C LEU A 724 -16.80 -9.87 -19.49
N ILE A 725 -17.14 -11.15 -19.67
CA ILE A 725 -18.42 -11.57 -20.27
C ILE A 725 -19.64 -11.08 -19.46
N GLU A 726 -19.62 -11.16 -18.14
CA GLU A 726 -20.70 -10.69 -17.24
C GLU A 726 -20.91 -9.16 -17.34
N SER A 727 -19.83 -8.42 -17.61
CA SER A 727 -19.87 -6.97 -17.79
C SER A 727 -20.12 -6.53 -19.24
N LEU A 728 -19.98 -7.43 -20.22
CA LEU A 728 -20.23 -7.16 -21.64
C LEU A 728 -21.70 -7.41 -22.00
N GLU A 729 -22.30 -6.44 -22.67
CA GLU A 729 -23.58 -6.59 -23.36
C GLU A 729 -23.31 -6.52 -24.87
N ILE A 730 -23.42 -7.66 -25.54
CA ILE A 730 -23.14 -7.79 -26.97
C ILE A 730 -24.43 -7.54 -27.75
N ASP A 731 -24.46 -6.45 -28.49
CA ASP A 731 -25.48 -6.19 -29.49
C ASP A 731 -25.04 -6.79 -30.83
N TYR A 732 -25.40 -8.05 -31.05
CA TYR A 732 -25.11 -8.80 -32.28
C TYR A 732 -25.71 -8.15 -33.54
N LYS A 733 -26.78 -7.37 -33.42
CA LYS A 733 -27.42 -6.73 -34.60
C LYS A 733 -26.63 -5.53 -35.09
N ASN A 734 -26.05 -4.77 -34.16
CA ASN A 734 -25.29 -3.55 -34.48
C ASN A 734 -23.76 -3.75 -34.41
N ASN A 735 -23.30 -4.97 -34.17
CA ASN A 735 -21.90 -5.33 -33.95
C ASN A 735 -21.22 -4.40 -32.91
N LYS A 736 -21.97 -4.08 -31.84
CA LYS A 736 -21.52 -3.23 -30.74
C LYS A 736 -21.36 -4.04 -29.46
N VAL A 737 -20.36 -3.66 -28.69
CA VAL A 737 -20.08 -4.25 -27.38
C VAL A 737 -20.19 -3.14 -26.35
N ASN A 738 -21.21 -3.21 -25.50
CA ASN A 738 -21.42 -2.28 -24.40
C ASN A 738 -20.84 -2.87 -23.12
N ILE A 739 -20.38 -2.01 -22.22
CA ILE A 739 -19.78 -2.48 -20.96
C ILE A 739 -20.49 -1.79 -19.81
N ASP A 740 -21.10 -2.62 -18.96
CA ASP A 740 -21.68 -2.18 -17.71
C ASP A 740 -20.73 -2.47 -16.54
N LEU A 741 -19.90 -1.47 -16.23
CA LEU A 741 -18.96 -1.52 -15.11
C LEU A 741 -19.66 -1.48 -13.74
N SER A 742 -20.94 -1.08 -13.67
CA SER A 742 -21.69 -1.06 -12.40
C SER A 742 -21.90 -2.46 -11.84
N LYS A 743 -21.92 -3.49 -12.70
CA LYS A 743 -21.93 -4.90 -12.30
C LYS A 743 -20.66 -5.32 -11.55
N ILE A 744 -19.56 -4.57 -11.71
CA ILE A 744 -18.29 -4.82 -11.02
C ILE A 744 -18.23 -4.00 -9.72
N TYR A 745 -18.32 -2.67 -9.82
CA TYR A 745 -18.36 -1.76 -8.68
C TYR A 745 -19.32 -0.59 -8.97
N ASN A 746 -20.11 -0.18 -7.98
CA ASN A 746 -21.14 0.85 -8.17
C ASN A 746 -20.60 2.30 -8.18
N ASN A 747 -19.35 2.50 -7.79
CA ASN A 747 -18.78 3.78 -7.37
C ASN A 747 -17.44 4.10 -8.06
N ILE A 748 -17.30 3.69 -9.32
CA ILE A 748 -16.08 3.84 -10.12
C ILE A 748 -15.94 5.28 -10.63
N ASP A 749 -14.78 5.90 -10.39
CA ASP A 749 -14.33 7.09 -11.11
C ASP A 749 -13.66 6.66 -12.41
N LEU A 750 -14.48 6.51 -13.44
CA LEU A 750 -14.04 6.06 -14.75
C LEU A 750 -13.04 7.03 -15.42
N PRO A 751 -13.24 8.37 -15.39
CA PRO A 751 -12.23 9.32 -15.85
C PRO A 751 -10.84 9.11 -15.24
N GLU A 752 -10.74 8.99 -13.91
CA GLU A 752 -9.45 8.80 -13.22
C GLU A 752 -8.86 7.42 -13.49
N SER A 753 -9.68 6.37 -13.49
CA SER A 753 -9.25 5.02 -13.87
C SER A 753 -8.65 4.98 -15.27
N ILE A 754 -9.28 5.64 -16.24
CA ILE A 754 -8.77 5.71 -17.61
C ILE A 754 -7.49 6.54 -17.66
N SER A 755 -7.45 7.69 -16.98
CA SER A 755 -6.26 8.56 -16.88
C SER A 755 -5.03 7.79 -16.41
N ASN A 756 -5.19 6.94 -15.39
CA ASN A 756 -4.15 6.07 -14.86
C ASN A 756 -3.68 4.99 -15.85
N ILE A 757 -4.55 4.48 -16.73
CA ILE A 757 -4.17 3.51 -17.77
C ILE A 757 -3.41 4.17 -18.92
N ILE A 758 -3.96 5.27 -19.45
CA ILE A 758 -3.41 5.90 -20.66
C ILE A 758 -2.21 6.79 -20.36
N GLY A 759 -1.99 7.12 -19.08
CA GLY A 759 -0.89 7.96 -18.63
C GLY A 759 -1.03 9.44 -18.99
N LYS A 760 -2.27 9.94 -19.05
CA LYS A 760 -2.56 11.33 -19.45
C LYS A 760 -3.32 12.07 -18.38
N TRP A 761 -2.96 13.32 -18.17
CA TRP A 761 -3.70 14.20 -17.27
C TRP A 761 -5.08 14.55 -17.83
N ILE A 762 -6.05 14.64 -16.94
CA ILE A 762 -7.42 15.01 -17.26
C ILE A 762 -7.50 16.51 -17.43
N LYS A 763 -7.95 16.94 -18.60
CA LYS A 763 -8.19 18.34 -18.89
C LYS A 763 -9.62 18.73 -18.50
N LYS A 764 -10.62 17.93 -18.90
CA LYS A 764 -12.03 18.22 -18.62
C LYS A 764 -12.85 16.95 -18.44
N ILE A 765 -13.78 16.98 -17.49
CA ILE A 765 -14.77 15.91 -17.27
C ILE A 765 -16.16 16.46 -17.59
N LYS A 766 -16.91 15.75 -18.43
CA LYS A 766 -18.32 16.02 -18.68
C LYS A 766 -19.15 14.75 -18.43
N LYS A 767 -20.47 14.91 -18.34
CA LYS A 767 -21.41 13.82 -18.07
C LYS A 767 -21.25 12.58 -18.96
N ASN A 768 -20.86 12.76 -20.23
CA ASN A 768 -20.77 11.66 -21.20
C ASN A 768 -19.34 11.37 -21.70
N PHE A 769 -18.35 12.22 -21.41
CA PHE A 769 -17.00 12.04 -21.92
C PHE A 769 -15.95 12.70 -21.01
N VAL A 770 -14.71 12.24 -21.14
CA VAL A 770 -13.52 12.85 -20.54
C VAL A 770 -12.58 13.32 -21.66
N GLU A 771 -12.00 14.51 -21.51
CA GLU A 771 -10.98 15.10 -22.39
C GLU A 771 -9.63 15.14 -21.65
N PHE A 772 -8.56 14.72 -22.33
CA PHE A 772 -7.20 14.68 -21.78
C PHE A 772 -6.31 15.83 -22.28
N GLU A 773 -5.15 15.99 -21.68
CA GLU A 773 -4.18 17.06 -21.97
C GLU A 773 -3.72 17.12 -23.44
N ASP A 774 -3.81 16.02 -24.19
CA ASP A 774 -3.48 15.91 -25.61
C ASP A 774 -4.68 16.17 -26.55
N GLY A 775 -5.84 16.52 -26.00
CA GLY A 775 -7.09 16.75 -26.74
C GLY A 775 -7.86 15.48 -27.09
N LYS A 776 -7.38 14.29 -26.70
CA LYS A 776 -8.13 13.05 -26.88
C LYS A 776 -9.39 13.06 -26.00
N CYS A 777 -10.53 12.73 -26.60
CA CYS A 777 -11.80 12.55 -25.89
C CYS A 777 -12.19 11.07 -25.85
N ILE A 778 -12.61 10.57 -24.68
CA ILE A 778 -13.11 9.21 -24.50
C ILE A 778 -14.54 9.25 -23.97
N SER A 779 -15.45 8.54 -24.64
CA SER A 779 -16.83 8.37 -24.21
C SER A 779 -16.89 7.56 -22.92
N LEU A 780 -17.64 8.04 -21.94
CA LEU A 780 -17.91 7.33 -20.68
C LEU A 780 -19.11 6.36 -20.80
N LYS A 781 -19.84 6.41 -21.92
CA LYS A 781 -20.98 5.53 -22.21
C LYS A 781 -20.65 4.41 -23.19
N GLU A 782 -19.83 4.71 -24.19
CA GLU A 782 -19.39 3.76 -25.21
C GLU A 782 -17.89 3.50 -25.04
N LEU A 783 -17.54 2.71 -24.03
CA LEU A 783 -16.16 2.37 -23.73
C LEU A 783 -15.63 1.29 -24.67
N ASP A 784 -14.40 1.47 -25.17
CA ASP A 784 -13.68 0.39 -25.83
C ASP A 784 -13.24 -0.65 -24.78
N TYR A 785 -13.71 -1.89 -24.92
CA TYR A 785 -13.36 -2.98 -24.01
C TYR A 785 -11.85 -3.21 -23.92
N LYS A 786 -11.08 -2.90 -24.98
CA LYS A 786 -9.61 -3.03 -24.98
C LYS A 786 -8.95 -2.09 -23.99
N LEU A 787 -9.54 -0.92 -23.76
CA LEU A 787 -9.03 0.09 -22.82
C LEU A 787 -9.15 -0.39 -21.38
N ILE A 788 -10.27 -1.01 -21.05
CA ILE A 788 -10.60 -1.40 -19.67
C ILE A 788 -10.30 -2.86 -19.36
N LYS A 789 -9.94 -3.68 -20.37
CA LYS A 789 -9.61 -5.10 -20.19
C LYS A 789 -8.60 -5.31 -19.06
N ASN A 790 -7.56 -4.48 -19.00
CA ASN A 790 -6.52 -4.57 -17.98
C ASN A 790 -7.01 -4.23 -16.56
N LEU A 791 -8.11 -3.50 -16.42
CA LEU A 791 -8.74 -3.24 -15.11
C LEU A 791 -9.61 -4.41 -14.64
N ILE A 792 -10.11 -5.23 -15.56
CA ILE A 792 -11.10 -6.29 -15.32
C ILE A 792 -10.46 -7.68 -15.25
N TRP A 793 -9.35 -7.90 -15.96
CA TRP A 793 -8.75 -9.22 -16.19
C TRP A 793 -8.31 -9.94 -14.90
N TRP A 794 -8.96 -11.06 -14.57
CA TRP A 794 -8.52 -12.12 -13.65
C TRP A 794 -9.30 -13.42 -13.83
#